data_AF-A0A388JSJ9-F1
#
_entry.id   AF-A0A388JSJ9-F1
#
_cell.length_a   1.000
_cell.length_b   1.000
_cell.length_c   1.000
_cell.angle_alpha   90.00
_cell.angle_beta   90.00
_cell.angle_gamma   90.00
#
_symmetry.space_group_name_H-M   'P 1'
#
loop_
_entity.id
_entity.type
_entity.pdbx_description
1 polymer ?
#
loop_
_entity_poly.entity_id
_entity_poly.type
_entity_poly.pdbx_seq_one_letter_code
_entity_poly.pdbx_strand_id
1 'polypeptide(L)'
;MAAIAARGSVAPGTHHRLMHDISTCCTGQEVHFRRSPGVSRLPILAVCRRLCTLCSKMTPFRAVIPSASATFRNPCKACNWHGRASPSTQFSKSRDPEAISFPGFLAIRPGGKQHQKGAHSSATFSSTASMALSVAAAASATSLLCSIAVSQRQGWGHLGSFSSTGLIPLPRRLTSDCRRSSQLHVVRNVTTVKSSVATKPAGAIRKIQRMLESRERSAVEITEEYLSRVGALEPSLHSFLHVASDDEMLTQAAALDRHLAEGKELAALGPLAGVPTGVKDNICTKGMPTTAGSKILEGYRPPYDASVVKRIKDAGALVVGKTNLDEFGMGSSTENSAYFRTANPWDLSRVPGGSSGGSAAAVAANQCVAALGSDTGGSIRLPASFCGLVGLKPTYGRVSRLGLIGYASSLDTIGVLAQSVEDAAIMMGVISGQDICDSTSSHSEVPDYTAGLEPLDSFSSKPLKGVRLGIIKETIGEGDGLEEGVIRGGVDSGVINAIKDAGRHLEELGATLDEVSLPTFALGLPAYYVLATSEASSNLARYDGVRYGLREGGEDNGLAGMYKETRRRGLGPEVKRRILMGTYALSAGYYDAYYKKAQQVRTLVQQDLVRALSIFDALLLPTAPTAAFRLGEKITEPLSMYVGDMMTVNVNLAGLPALVVPCGTVPGGPKGLPVGLQLIGRAFGEGQLLRYGHIFEQTAPVRLGPLPELIPA
;
A
#
# COMPACT_ATOMS: atom_id res chain seq x y z
N MET A 1 6.96 14.34 -34.93
CA MET A 1 7.57 15.00 -33.75
C MET A 1 9.05 14.63 -33.62
N ALA A 2 9.41 13.37 -33.41
CA ALA A 2 10.83 12.94 -33.27
C ALA A 2 11.73 13.28 -34.48
N ALA A 3 11.22 13.19 -35.72
CA ALA A 3 12.00 13.49 -36.93
C ALA A 3 12.31 14.99 -37.15
N ILE A 4 11.61 15.90 -36.46
CA ILE A 4 11.78 17.36 -36.61
C ILE A 4 12.78 17.90 -35.57
N ALA A 5 12.93 17.21 -34.43
CA ALA A 5 13.92 17.55 -33.41
C ALA A 5 15.37 17.24 -33.82
N ALA A 6 15.58 16.39 -34.85
CA ALA A 6 16.91 15.93 -35.27
C ALA A 6 17.64 16.86 -36.26
N ARG A 7 17.02 17.97 -36.70
CA ARG A 7 17.67 18.94 -37.61
C ARG A 7 17.50 20.35 -37.05
N GLY A 8 18.45 20.76 -36.21
CA GLY A 8 18.48 22.08 -35.61
C GLY A 8 18.68 23.16 -36.67
N SER A 9 17.66 24.01 -36.87
CA SER A 9 17.74 25.42 -37.32
C SER A 9 16.34 25.93 -37.70
N VAL A 10 15.57 26.45 -36.74
CA VAL A 10 14.42 27.32 -37.04
C VAL A 10 14.29 28.40 -35.96
N ALA A 11 14.16 29.66 -36.38
CA ALA A 11 14.09 30.83 -35.51
C ALA A 11 12.80 30.88 -34.64
N PRO A 12 12.81 31.57 -33.48
CA PRO A 12 11.68 31.57 -32.55
C PRO A 12 10.50 32.38 -33.12
N GLY A 13 9.34 31.73 -33.28
CA GLY A 13 8.07 32.38 -33.72
C GLY A 13 7.25 31.57 -34.72
N THR A 14 7.84 30.59 -35.41
CA THR A 14 7.16 29.73 -36.39
C THR A 14 6.41 28.54 -35.77
N HIS A 15 6.77 28.12 -34.56
CA HIS A 15 6.10 27.01 -33.85
C HIS A 15 4.63 27.30 -33.48
N HIS A 16 4.30 28.55 -33.15
CA HIS A 16 2.95 28.92 -32.71
C HIS A 16 1.94 28.97 -33.85
N ARG A 17 2.35 29.39 -35.06
CA ARG A 17 1.48 29.39 -36.25
C ARG A 17 1.25 27.98 -36.81
N LEU A 18 2.26 27.12 -36.81
CA LEU A 18 2.13 25.75 -37.31
C LEU A 18 1.20 24.89 -36.43
N MET A 19 1.25 25.08 -35.10
CA MET A 19 0.34 24.41 -34.16
C MET A 19 -1.11 24.92 -34.30
N HIS A 20 -1.29 26.21 -34.58
CA HIS A 20 -2.60 26.79 -34.85
C HIS A 20 -3.23 26.19 -36.11
N ASP A 21 -2.49 26.14 -37.23
CA ASP A 21 -3.00 25.66 -38.52
C ASP A 21 -3.30 24.13 -38.53
N ILE A 22 -2.56 23.34 -37.75
CA ILE A 22 -2.83 21.90 -37.57
C ILE A 22 -4.11 21.67 -36.73
N SER A 23 -4.33 22.49 -35.71
CA SER A 23 -5.54 22.44 -34.88
C SER A 23 -6.81 22.82 -35.68
N THR A 24 -6.71 23.80 -36.58
CA THR A 24 -7.85 24.24 -37.41
C THR A 24 -8.21 23.23 -38.51
N CYS A 25 -7.24 22.46 -39.03
CA CYS A 25 -7.48 21.43 -40.04
C CYS A 25 -8.23 20.21 -39.47
N CYS A 26 -8.00 19.87 -38.20
CA CYS A 26 -8.70 18.78 -37.51
C CYS A 26 -10.14 19.13 -37.09
N THR A 27 -10.56 20.41 -37.18
CA THR A 27 -11.87 20.90 -36.72
C THR A 27 -12.84 21.29 -37.84
N GLY A 28 -12.45 21.11 -39.12
CA GLY A 28 -13.38 21.15 -40.25
C GLY A 28 -13.88 22.53 -40.69
N GLN A 29 -13.17 23.63 -40.40
CA GLN A 29 -13.50 24.95 -40.94
C GLN A 29 -12.63 25.33 -42.16
N GLU A 30 -13.25 25.85 -43.21
CA GLU A 30 -12.58 26.29 -44.44
C GLU A 30 -11.65 27.49 -44.20
N VAL A 31 -10.42 27.42 -44.72
CA VAL A 31 -9.44 28.52 -44.66
C VAL A 31 -9.05 28.97 -46.08
N HIS A 32 -9.30 30.25 -46.40
CA HIS A 32 -8.80 30.90 -47.62
C HIS A 32 -7.33 31.35 -47.44
N PHE A 33 -6.42 30.82 -48.27
CA PHE A 33 -5.00 31.24 -48.28
C PHE A 33 -4.78 32.53 -49.08
N ARG A 34 -4.31 33.61 -48.44
CA ARG A 34 -3.70 34.78 -49.13
C ARG A 34 -2.20 34.54 -49.38
N ARG A 35 -1.72 34.96 -50.56
CA ARG A 35 -0.35 34.77 -51.07
C ARG A 35 0.67 35.67 -50.35
N SER A 36 1.82 35.10 -49.96
CA SER A 36 3.09 35.82 -49.75
C SER A 36 4.21 35.06 -50.47
N PRO A 37 5.20 35.75 -51.08
CA PRO A 37 6.21 35.11 -51.93
C PRO A 37 7.39 34.58 -51.10
N GLY A 38 7.92 33.39 -51.46
CA GLY A 38 9.26 32.97 -51.02
C GLY A 38 9.43 31.63 -50.30
N VAL A 39 8.51 30.65 -50.40
CA VAL A 39 8.74 29.29 -49.84
C VAL A 39 8.38 28.19 -50.85
N SER A 40 9.29 27.26 -51.08
CA SER A 40 9.13 26.13 -52.02
C SER A 40 8.11 25.09 -51.51
N ARG A 41 7.17 24.68 -52.38
CA ARG A 41 5.91 23.97 -52.03
C ARG A 41 5.98 22.43 -51.97
N LEU A 42 7.13 21.80 -52.15
CA LEU A 42 7.18 20.34 -52.42
C LEU A 42 7.13 19.39 -51.19
N PRO A 43 7.58 19.73 -49.95
CA PRO A 43 7.53 18.77 -48.84
C PRO A 43 6.20 18.72 -48.07
N ILE A 44 5.41 19.81 -48.08
CA ILE A 44 4.23 19.98 -47.21
C ILE A 44 2.98 19.31 -47.79
N LEU A 45 2.79 19.37 -49.11
CA LEU A 45 1.66 18.74 -49.81
C LEU A 45 1.71 17.20 -49.77
N ALA A 46 2.90 16.60 -49.65
CA ALA A 46 3.07 15.14 -49.58
C ALA A 46 2.65 14.56 -48.21
N VAL A 47 2.86 15.32 -47.13
CA VAL A 47 2.51 14.92 -45.76
C VAL A 47 1.00 15.04 -45.51
N CYS A 48 0.37 16.13 -45.99
CA CYS A 48 -1.07 16.32 -45.87
C CYS A 48 -1.87 15.29 -46.69
N ARG A 49 -1.39 14.89 -47.88
CA ARG A 49 -2.03 13.82 -48.65
C ARG A 49 -1.99 12.47 -47.94
N ARG A 50 -0.87 12.09 -47.31
CA ARG A 50 -0.77 10.82 -46.56
C ARG A 50 -1.67 10.78 -45.32
N LEU A 51 -1.87 11.92 -44.63
CA LEU A 51 -2.77 12.00 -43.47
C LEU A 51 -4.25 11.92 -43.88
N CYS A 52 -4.65 12.52 -45.01
CA CYS A 52 -6.02 12.40 -45.53
C CYS A 52 -6.35 10.98 -46.02
N THR A 53 -5.38 10.24 -46.59
CA THR A 53 -5.59 8.83 -46.99
C THR A 53 -5.71 7.88 -45.80
N LEU A 54 -5.17 8.26 -44.63
CA LEU A 54 -5.30 7.48 -43.38
C LEU A 54 -6.64 7.72 -42.67
N CYS A 55 -7.16 8.95 -42.68
CA CYS A 55 -8.50 9.24 -42.12
C CYS A 55 -9.66 8.66 -42.94
N SER A 56 -9.48 8.44 -44.25
CA SER A 56 -10.52 7.89 -45.14
C SER A 56 -10.65 6.36 -45.10
N LYS A 57 -9.83 5.66 -44.30
CA LYS A 57 -9.86 4.19 -44.13
C LYS A 57 -10.47 3.72 -42.80
N MET A 58 -11.00 4.62 -41.97
CA MET A 58 -11.76 4.25 -40.77
C MET A 58 -13.27 4.30 -41.07
N THR A 59 -13.89 3.12 -41.16
CA THR A 59 -15.34 2.93 -41.26
C THR A 59 -16.07 3.52 -40.04
N PRO A 60 -17.15 4.31 -40.21
CA PRO A 60 -17.96 4.76 -39.07
C PRO A 60 -19.00 3.70 -38.69
N PHE A 61 -19.03 3.33 -37.41
CA PHE A 61 -20.16 2.63 -36.79
C PHE A 61 -21.40 3.56 -36.82
N ARG A 62 -22.43 3.17 -37.58
CA ARG A 62 -23.76 3.79 -37.52
C ARG A 62 -24.48 3.31 -36.26
N ALA A 63 -24.67 4.18 -35.28
CA ALA A 63 -25.68 3.98 -34.24
C ALA A 63 -27.03 4.50 -34.76
N VAL A 64 -28.01 3.59 -34.86
CA VAL A 64 -29.41 3.89 -35.14
C VAL A 64 -30.04 4.44 -33.86
N ILE A 65 -30.51 5.68 -33.88
CA ILE A 65 -31.33 6.28 -32.82
C ILE A 65 -32.77 6.33 -33.35
N PRO A 66 -33.77 5.72 -32.67
CA PRO A 66 -35.16 5.96 -32.98
C PRO A 66 -35.56 7.36 -32.51
N SER A 67 -36.14 8.13 -33.42
CA SER A 67 -36.75 9.43 -33.16
C SER A 67 -37.95 9.28 -32.22
N ALA A 68 -37.93 9.96 -31.08
CA ALA A 68 -39.13 10.31 -30.33
C ALA A 68 -39.15 11.83 -30.16
N SER A 69 -40.03 12.46 -30.94
CA SER A 69 -40.45 13.84 -30.81
C SER A 69 -41.26 14.04 -29.54
N ALA A 70 -40.82 14.92 -28.65
CA ALA A 70 -41.69 15.52 -27.65
C ALA A 70 -41.28 16.99 -27.45
N THR A 71 -42.05 17.86 -28.09
CA THR A 71 -42.10 19.30 -27.90
C THR A 71 -42.66 19.62 -26.51
N PHE A 72 -41.92 20.38 -25.69
CA PHE A 72 -42.54 21.23 -24.67
C PHE A 72 -41.85 22.61 -24.64
N ARG A 73 -42.70 23.63 -24.83
CA ARG A 73 -42.36 25.05 -24.84
C ARG A 73 -42.13 25.56 -23.42
N ASN A 74 -41.09 26.37 -23.24
CA ASN A 74 -40.87 27.21 -22.06
C ASN A 74 -41.42 28.62 -22.33
N PRO A 75 -42.25 29.21 -21.45
CA PRO A 75 -42.46 30.65 -21.40
C PRO A 75 -41.62 31.30 -20.28
N CYS A 76 -41.01 32.45 -20.61
CA CYS A 76 -40.28 33.34 -19.70
C CYS A 76 -41.14 33.93 -18.56
N LYS A 77 -40.50 34.22 -17.41
CA LYS A 77 -40.49 35.49 -16.61
C LYS A 77 -39.98 35.18 -15.19
N ALA A 78 -38.82 35.70 -14.77
CA ALA A 78 -38.54 37.03 -14.19
C ALA A 78 -38.81 37.12 -12.67
N CYS A 79 -37.76 37.40 -11.88
CA CYS A 79 -37.78 38.42 -10.83
C CYS A 79 -36.38 38.70 -10.24
N ASN A 80 -36.00 39.97 -10.32
CA ASN A 80 -34.86 40.62 -9.68
C ASN A 80 -34.98 40.63 -8.15
N TRP A 81 -33.85 40.70 -7.43
CA TRP A 81 -33.76 41.49 -6.20
C TRP A 81 -32.40 42.16 -6.06
N HIS A 82 -32.43 43.48 -5.88
CA HIS A 82 -31.31 44.37 -5.64
C HIS A 82 -31.09 44.58 -4.14
N GLY A 83 -29.82 44.58 -3.72
CA GLY A 83 -29.20 45.63 -2.90
C GLY A 83 -29.53 45.71 -1.41
N ARG A 84 -28.48 45.65 -0.57
CA ARG A 84 -27.83 46.84 0.02
C ARG A 84 -26.72 46.42 1.00
N ALA A 85 -25.69 47.24 1.03
CA ALA A 85 -24.55 47.18 1.93
C ALA A 85 -24.57 48.35 2.93
N SER A 86 -23.72 48.24 3.95
CA SER A 86 -23.16 49.25 4.89
C SER A 86 -23.85 49.41 6.27
N PRO A 87 -23.17 49.95 7.30
CA PRO A 87 -21.80 49.65 7.78
C PRO A 87 -21.61 49.65 9.34
N SER A 88 -20.43 49.19 9.78
CA SER A 88 -19.60 49.61 10.95
C SER A 88 -20.18 49.74 12.38
N THR A 89 -19.51 49.11 13.37
CA THR A 89 -18.90 49.78 14.55
C THR A 89 -18.00 48.84 15.38
N GLN A 90 -16.97 49.43 16.01
CA GLN A 90 -15.89 48.84 16.82
C GLN A 90 -16.19 48.81 18.33
N PHE A 91 -15.28 48.17 19.09
CA PHE A 91 -15.03 48.18 20.56
C PHE A 91 -15.94 47.25 21.39
N SER A 92 -15.50 46.51 22.43
CA SER A 92 -14.27 46.50 23.23
C SER A 92 -14.08 45.16 23.98
N LYS A 93 -12.85 44.93 24.44
CA LYS A 93 -12.38 43.89 25.39
C LYS A 93 -13.23 43.79 26.67
N SER A 94 -13.43 42.58 27.22
CA SER A 94 -12.79 42.11 28.47
C SER A 94 -13.53 40.96 29.19
N ARG A 95 -12.73 40.00 29.68
CA ARG A 95 -12.84 39.15 30.89
C ARG A 95 -13.94 38.07 31.02
N ASP A 96 -13.45 36.83 31.11
CA ASP A 96 -14.05 35.61 31.69
C ASP A 96 -14.57 35.78 33.14
N PRO A 97 -15.03 34.72 33.82
CA PRO A 97 -16.11 33.76 33.51
C PRO A 97 -17.10 33.65 34.69
N GLU A 98 -18.35 33.21 34.50
CA GLU A 98 -19.06 32.53 35.60
C GLU A 98 -20.26 31.71 35.13
N ALA A 99 -20.43 30.60 35.85
CA ALA A 99 -21.38 29.52 35.64
C ALA A 99 -22.83 29.96 35.89
N ILE A 100 -23.76 29.48 35.05
CA ILE A 100 -25.17 29.35 35.40
C ILE A 100 -25.72 28.03 34.85
N SER A 101 -26.28 27.24 35.77
CA SER A 101 -26.99 25.99 35.60
C SER A 101 -28.48 26.19 35.25
N PHE A 102 -29.16 25.06 34.93
CA PHE A 102 -30.61 24.76 34.85
C PHE A 102 -31.22 24.68 33.44
N PRO A 103 -32.35 23.94 33.24
CA PRO A 103 -32.80 22.68 33.86
C PRO A 103 -33.27 21.62 32.83
N GLY A 104 -33.50 20.39 33.30
CA GLY A 104 -34.04 19.28 32.51
C GLY A 104 -35.54 19.36 32.20
N PHE A 105 -35.98 18.51 31.27
CA PHE A 105 -37.39 18.16 31.08
C PHE A 105 -37.59 16.68 30.73
N LEU A 106 -38.31 16.04 31.65
CA LEU A 106 -39.26 14.92 31.59
C LEU A 106 -39.31 13.96 30.38
N ALA A 107 -39.25 12.68 30.76
CA ALA A 107 -39.76 11.51 30.05
C ALA A 107 -41.30 11.39 30.13
N ILE A 108 -41.91 10.85 29.06
CA ILE A 108 -43.28 10.32 29.07
C ILE A 108 -43.29 8.95 28.36
N ARG A 109 -43.78 7.92 29.08
CA ARG A 109 -44.18 6.60 28.58
C ARG A 109 -45.59 6.67 27.95
N PRO A 110 -45.97 5.69 27.11
CA PRO A 110 -46.94 4.67 27.56
C PRO A 110 -46.49 3.26 27.12
N GLY A 111 -46.77 2.14 27.80
CA GLY A 111 -47.97 1.74 28.53
C GLY A 111 -48.81 0.80 27.65
N GLY A 112 -48.53 -0.52 27.70
CA GLY A 112 -49.12 -1.53 26.81
C GLY A 112 -50.47 -2.12 27.25
N LYS A 113 -51.03 -2.98 26.38
CA LYS A 113 -52.02 -4.03 26.72
C LYS A 113 -51.85 -5.26 25.82
N GLN A 114 -51.91 -6.44 26.43
CA GLN A 114 -52.02 -7.77 25.84
C GLN A 114 -53.47 -8.06 25.39
N HIS A 115 -53.66 -8.88 24.34
CA HIS A 115 -54.39 -10.17 24.43
C HIS A 115 -54.36 -11.01 23.13
N GLN A 116 -53.87 -12.25 23.28
CA GLN A 116 -54.32 -13.56 22.77
C GLN A 116 -54.84 -13.84 21.32
N LYS A 117 -54.18 -14.88 20.76
CA LYS A 117 -54.68 -16.14 20.10
C LYS A 117 -55.37 -16.12 18.72
N GLY A 118 -54.93 -17.08 17.88
CA GLY A 118 -55.58 -17.62 16.66
C GLY A 118 -54.60 -17.67 15.47
N ALA A 119 -53.84 -18.74 15.23
CA ALA A 119 -54.19 -20.03 14.60
C ALA A 119 -54.46 -19.97 13.07
N HIS A 120 -53.68 -20.81 12.35
CA HIS A 120 -53.89 -21.41 11.02
C HIS A 120 -53.70 -20.60 9.72
N SER A 121 -52.69 -21.05 8.94
CA SER A 121 -52.78 -21.67 7.59
C SER A 121 -51.63 -21.15 6.71
N SER A 122 -50.53 -21.90 6.52
CA SER A 122 -50.32 -22.87 5.43
C SER A 122 -50.68 -22.34 4.03
N ALA A 123 -49.68 -21.90 3.28
CA ALA A 123 -49.68 -21.97 1.82
C ALA A 123 -48.23 -22.16 1.33
N THR A 124 -47.85 -23.44 1.28
CA THR A 124 -46.85 -23.98 0.37
C THR A 124 -47.21 -23.64 -1.08
N PHE A 125 -46.25 -23.17 -1.87
CA PHE A 125 -46.19 -23.52 -3.28
C PHE A 125 -44.79 -24.04 -3.61
N SER A 126 -44.76 -25.30 -4.03
CA SER A 126 -43.59 -26.02 -4.48
C SER A 126 -43.42 -25.82 -5.98
N SER A 127 -42.15 -25.74 -6.38
CA SER A 127 -41.49 -26.30 -7.58
C SER A 127 -42.27 -26.48 -8.89
N THR A 128 -41.70 -26.00 -9.99
CA THR A 128 -41.03 -26.81 -11.03
C THR A 128 -40.90 -25.98 -12.31
N ALA A 129 -39.71 -26.00 -12.94
CA ALA A 129 -39.50 -26.51 -14.29
C ALA A 129 -38.25 -25.90 -14.94
N SER A 130 -37.32 -26.81 -15.25
CA SER A 130 -36.20 -26.64 -16.16
C SER A 130 -36.61 -26.07 -17.51
N MET A 131 -35.72 -25.29 -18.13
CA MET A 131 -35.50 -25.41 -19.57
C MET A 131 -34.04 -25.06 -19.91
N ALA A 132 -33.29 -26.11 -20.21
CA ALA A 132 -32.07 -26.04 -21.00
C ALA A 132 -32.47 -25.89 -22.48
N LEU A 133 -31.77 -25.02 -23.21
CA LEU A 133 -31.70 -25.14 -24.67
C LEU A 133 -30.28 -24.79 -25.13
N SER A 134 -29.54 -25.83 -25.44
CA SER A 134 -28.38 -25.81 -26.31
C SER A 134 -28.85 -25.69 -27.76
N VAL A 135 -28.19 -24.86 -28.58
CA VAL A 135 -28.09 -25.09 -30.02
C VAL A 135 -26.62 -24.96 -30.41
N ALA A 136 -26.13 -26.01 -31.05
CA ALA A 136 -24.77 -26.22 -31.46
C ALA A 136 -24.54 -25.87 -32.95
N ALA A 137 -23.30 -25.47 -33.23
CA ALA A 137 -22.42 -25.89 -34.32
C ALA A 137 -22.78 -25.65 -35.81
N ALA A 138 -21.81 -25.05 -36.50
CA ALA A 138 -20.99 -25.65 -37.57
C ALA A 138 -20.95 -24.90 -38.92
N ALA A 139 -19.74 -24.53 -39.34
CA ALA A 139 -19.15 -24.68 -40.69
C ALA A 139 -17.93 -23.73 -40.82
N SER A 140 -16.81 -24.00 -41.48
CA SER A 140 -16.07 -25.20 -41.91
C SER A 140 -14.75 -24.66 -42.52
N ALA A 141 -13.70 -25.46 -42.44
CA ALA A 141 -12.33 -25.17 -42.86
C ALA A 141 -12.07 -25.25 -44.38
N THR A 142 -11.02 -24.59 -44.90
CA THR A 142 -9.99 -25.14 -45.83
C THR A 142 -8.86 -24.10 -46.09
N SER A 143 -7.61 -24.35 -45.62
CA SER A 143 -6.40 -24.81 -46.36
C SER A 143 -5.59 -23.75 -47.13
N LEU A 144 -4.27 -23.60 -46.84
CA LEU A 144 -3.20 -24.23 -47.63
C LEU A 144 -1.80 -24.05 -47.00
N LEU A 145 -0.96 -25.06 -47.24
CA LEU A 145 0.43 -25.27 -46.82
C LEU A 145 1.46 -24.42 -47.59
N CYS A 146 2.62 -24.19 -46.98
CA CYS A 146 3.89 -24.30 -47.69
C CYS A 146 5.05 -24.62 -46.71
N SER A 147 5.65 -25.80 -46.88
CA SER A 147 6.96 -26.17 -46.35
C SER A 147 7.92 -26.24 -47.54
N ILE A 148 9.19 -25.84 -47.37
CA ILE A 148 10.37 -26.49 -47.95
C ILE A 148 11.59 -26.09 -47.11
N ALA A 149 12.41 -27.10 -46.80
CA ALA A 149 13.69 -27.05 -46.11
C ALA A 149 14.83 -27.33 -47.10
N VAL A 150 16.03 -26.79 -46.86
CA VAL A 150 17.37 -27.29 -47.27
C VAL A 150 18.38 -26.61 -46.31
N SER A 151 19.10 -27.22 -45.36
CA SER A 151 20.07 -28.35 -45.35
C SER A 151 21.54 -27.93 -45.54
N GLN A 152 22.34 -28.11 -44.47
CA GLN A 152 23.72 -28.66 -44.41
C GLN A 152 24.89 -27.79 -44.95
N ARG A 153 26.16 -27.90 -44.49
CA ARG A 153 26.92 -28.90 -43.70
C ARG A 153 28.33 -28.33 -43.33
N GLN A 154 28.96 -28.97 -42.34
CA GLN A 154 30.42 -29.24 -42.16
C GLN A 154 31.38 -28.07 -41.87
N GLY A 155 32.42 -28.21 -41.04
CA GLY A 155 32.97 -29.36 -40.30
C GLY A 155 34.49 -29.22 -40.11
N TRP A 156 35.01 -29.87 -39.05
CA TRP A 156 36.42 -30.34 -38.83
C TRP A 156 37.48 -29.26 -38.50
N GLY A 157 38.50 -29.48 -37.65
CA GLY A 157 38.99 -30.64 -36.90
C GLY A 157 40.50 -30.45 -36.56
N HIS A 158 40.98 -31.17 -35.53
CA HIS A 158 42.39 -31.56 -35.25
C HIS A 158 43.40 -30.48 -34.77
N LEU A 159 44.49 -30.73 -34.03
CA LEU A 159 45.20 -31.86 -33.37
C LEU A 159 46.37 -31.20 -32.59
N GLY A 160 46.96 -31.85 -31.57
CA GLY A 160 48.35 -31.53 -31.20
C GLY A 160 48.77 -31.73 -29.73
N SER A 161 49.27 -32.92 -29.43
CA SER A 161 50.03 -33.35 -28.23
C SER A 161 51.44 -32.75 -28.17
N PHE A 162 52.04 -32.61 -26.97
CA PHE A 162 53.47 -32.92 -26.72
C PHE A 162 53.78 -33.22 -25.25
N SER A 163 54.68 -34.18 -25.05
CA SER A 163 55.30 -34.76 -23.84
C SER A 163 56.31 -33.79 -23.15
N SER A 164 56.97 -34.00 -22.00
CA SER A 164 57.54 -35.20 -21.37
C SER A 164 58.15 -34.90 -19.95
N THR A 165 58.36 -35.97 -19.16
CA THR A 165 59.50 -36.31 -18.24
C THR A 165 59.70 -35.67 -16.85
N GLY A 166 59.84 -36.54 -15.81
CA GLY A 166 60.68 -36.29 -14.61
C GLY A 166 60.43 -37.06 -13.28
N LEU A 167 60.76 -38.36 -13.20
CA LEU A 167 61.36 -39.17 -12.09
C LEU A 167 61.07 -38.95 -10.55
N ILE A 168 60.39 -39.93 -9.91
CA ILE A 168 60.75 -40.90 -8.78
C ILE A 168 61.62 -40.44 -7.55
N PRO A 169 61.52 -40.95 -6.26
CA PRO A 169 60.87 -42.17 -5.68
C PRO A 169 60.06 -42.05 -4.33
N LEU A 170 59.38 -43.17 -3.98
CA LEU A 170 58.70 -43.57 -2.73
C LEU A 170 59.66 -44.00 -1.58
N PRO A 171 59.18 -44.34 -0.35
CA PRO A 171 58.80 -45.75 -0.09
C PRO A 171 57.62 -46.03 0.89
N ARG A 172 56.80 -47.01 0.48
CA ARG A 172 56.33 -48.25 1.16
C ARG A 172 55.51 -48.22 2.48
N ARG A 173 54.33 -48.88 2.41
CA ARG A 173 53.92 -50.20 2.99
C ARG A 173 52.39 -50.18 3.17
N LEU A 174 51.58 -51.23 3.14
CA LEU A 174 51.63 -52.63 2.70
C LEU A 174 50.15 -53.03 2.57
N THR A 175 49.85 -53.90 1.61
CA THR A 175 48.53 -54.40 1.20
C THR A 175 48.00 -55.54 2.07
N SER A 176 46.69 -55.72 2.13
CA SER A 176 46.09 -57.06 2.01
C SER A 176 44.69 -57.01 1.39
N ASP A 177 44.46 -58.01 0.54
CA ASP A 177 43.39 -58.23 -0.43
C ASP A 177 41.98 -58.40 0.16
N CYS A 178 40.92 -58.14 -0.63
CA CYS A 178 40.21 -59.20 -1.37
C CYS A 178 38.95 -58.67 -2.11
N ARG A 179 38.66 -59.35 -3.23
CA ARG A 179 37.59 -59.13 -4.20
C ARG A 179 36.19 -59.31 -3.58
N ARG A 180 35.20 -58.51 -4.02
CA ARG A 180 34.00 -58.98 -4.74
C ARG A 180 32.94 -57.88 -4.89
N SER A 181 32.23 -58.02 -6.01
CA SER A 181 30.98 -57.36 -6.45
C SER A 181 30.06 -56.85 -5.35
N SER A 182 29.63 -55.60 -5.45
CA SER A 182 28.45 -55.08 -4.77
C SER A 182 27.35 -54.74 -5.78
N GLN A 183 26.32 -55.58 -5.79
CA GLN A 183 24.99 -55.20 -6.23
C GLN A 183 24.49 -54.09 -5.28
N LEU A 184 24.01 -52.97 -5.83
CA LEU A 184 23.31 -51.95 -5.07
C LEU A 184 21.96 -52.50 -4.60
N HIS A 185 21.84 -52.79 -3.30
CA HIS A 185 20.55 -52.80 -2.62
C HIS A 185 20.27 -51.40 -2.07
N VAL A 186 19.31 -50.71 -2.70
CA VAL A 186 18.73 -49.48 -2.19
C VAL A 186 17.81 -49.85 -1.01
N VAL A 187 18.30 -49.67 0.20
CA VAL A 187 17.46 -49.68 1.41
C VAL A 187 16.90 -48.27 1.60
N ARG A 188 15.61 -48.09 1.30
CA ARG A 188 14.85 -46.89 1.66
C ARG A 188 14.57 -46.92 3.17
N ASN A 189 15.42 -46.27 3.95
CA ASN A 189 15.06 -45.86 5.31
C ASN A 189 14.34 -44.51 5.21
N VAL A 190 13.01 -44.55 5.26
CA VAL A 190 12.19 -43.38 5.56
C VAL A 190 12.30 -43.16 7.07
N THR A 191 13.26 -42.34 7.47
CA THR A 191 13.31 -41.82 8.84
C THR A 191 12.30 -40.68 8.91
N THR A 192 11.15 -40.95 9.51
CA THR A 192 10.14 -39.93 9.83
C THR A 192 10.75 -38.98 10.85
N VAL A 193 11.35 -37.89 10.38
CA VAL A 193 11.74 -36.76 11.25
C VAL A 193 10.44 -36.15 11.75
N LYS A 194 10.06 -36.46 12.98
CA LYS A 194 9.12 -35.63 13.73
C LYS A 194 9.77 -34.26 13.88
N SER A 195 9.42 -33.30 13.04
CA SER A 195 9.73 -31.90 13.31
C SER A 195 8.98 -31.53 14.58
N SER A 196 9.70 -31.27 15.66
CA SER A 196 9.12 -30.56 16.78
C SER A 196 8.78 -29.17 16.26
N VAL A 197 7.48 -28.88 16.13
CA VAL A 197 7.01 -27.53 15.83
C VAL A 197 7.34 -26.70 17.07
N ALA A 198 8.50 -26.04 17.06
CA ALA A 198 8.86 -25.10 18.11
C ALA A 198 7.79 -24.00 18.14
N THR A 199 7.05 -23.88 19.24
CA THR A 199 6.07 -22.81 19.48
C THR A 199 6.75 -21.46 19.28
N LYS A 200 6.15 -20.55 18.48
CA LYS A 200 6.64 -19.16 18.43
C LYS A 200 6.47 -18.59 19.85
N PRO A 201 7.50 -17.94 20.44
CA PRO A 201 7.28 -17.19 21.65
C PRO A 201 6.20 -16.13 21.40
N ALA A 202 5.43 -15.81 22.44
CA ALA A 202 4.41 -14.77 22.38
C ALA A 202 4.95 -13.44 21.82
N GLY A 203 4.05 -12.57 21.35
CA GLY A 203 4.37 -11.23 20.86
C GLY A 203 5.30 -10.47 21.81
N ALA A 204 6.18 -9.65 21.23
CA ALA A 204 7.19 -8.92 21.98
C ALA A 204 6.59 -7.98 23.03
N ILE A 205 5.38 -7.44 22.78
CA ILE A 205 4.64 -6.63 23.74
C ILE A 205 4.31 -7.44 25.00
N ARG A 206 3.66 -8.61 24.84
CA ARG A 206 3.35 -9.48 25.99
C ARG A 206 4.58 -10.02 26.68
N LYS A 207 5.68 -10.18 25.95
CA LYS A 207 6.96 -10.60 26.53
C LYS A 207 7.53 -9.50 27.45
N ILE A 208 7.55 -8.25 26.98
CA ILE A 208 7.96 -7.08 27.78
C ILE A 208 7.07 -6.94 29.01
N GLN A 209 5.74 -7.00 28.84
CA GLN A 209 4.79 -6.89 29.95
C GLN A 209 5.07 -7.94 31.03
N ARG A 210 5.29 -9.20 30.64
CA ARG A 210 5.62 -10.27 31.59
C ARG A 210 6.93 -10.02 32.32
N MET A 211 7.98 -9.55 31.65
CA MET A 211 9.25 -9.23 32.31
C MET A 211 9.10 -8.10 33.33
N LEU A 212 8.30 -7.09 33.00
CA LEU A 212 8.03 -5.96 33.90
C LEU A 212 7.18 -6.40 35.11
N GLU A 213 6.12 -7.18 34.88
CA GLU A 213 5.26 -7.73 35.94
C GLU A 213 6.03 -8.64 36.89
N SER A 214 6.86 -9.54 36.36
CA SER A 214 7.68 -10.46 37.15
C SER A 214 8.91 -9.80 37.76
N ARG A 215 9.22 -8.56 37.38
CA ARG A 215 10.45 -7.83 37.72
C ARG A 215 11.72 -8.57 37.30
N GLU A 216 11.63 -9.40 36.25
CA GLU A 216 12.80 -10.03 35.61
C GLU A 216 13.71 -8.97 34.98
N ARG A 217 13.10 -7.93 34.40
CA ARG A 217 13.78 -6.74 33.87
C ARG A 217 13.00 -5.49 34.19
N SER A 218 13.71 -4.38 34.29
CA SER A 218 13.17 -3.03 34.41
C SER A 218 12.85 -2.42 33.04
N ALA A 219 12.00 -1.40 33.03
CA ALA A 219 11.68 -0.63 31.84
C ALA A 219 12.90 0.15 31.34
N VAL A 220 13.76 0.62 32.24
CA VAL A 220 15.03 1.26 31.91
C VAL A 220 15.92 0.30 31.12
N GLU A 221 16.18 -0.89 31.65
CA GLU A 221 17.05 -1.88 30.98
C GLU A 221 16.51 -2.27 29.59
N ILE A 222 15.19 -2.44 29.46
CA ILE A 222 14.56 -2.73 28.16
C ILE A 222 14.76 -1.53 27.22
N THR A 223 14.52 -0.31 27.67
CA THR A 223 14.70 0.90 26.86
C THR A 223 16.15 1.07 26.39
N GLU A 224 17.13 0.84 27.28
CA GLU A 224 18.56 0.90 26.95
C GLU A 224 18.94 -0.09 25.84
N GLU A 225 18.38 -1.31 25.85
CA GLU A 225 18.61 -2.30 24.80
C GLU A 225 18.16 -1.79 23.42
N TYR A 226 16.96 -1.21 23.34
CA TYR A 226 16.44 -0.67 22.08
C TYR A 226 17.19 0.58 21.64
N LEU A 227 17.57 1.49 22.55
CA LEU A 227 18.39 2.67 22.22
C LEU A 227 19.78 2.27 21.73
N SER A 228 20.41 1.28 22.36
CA SER A 228 21.69 0.72 21.91
C SER A 228 21.56 0.15 20.49
N ARG A 229 20.46 -0.58 20.22
CA ARG A 229 20.17 -1.10 18.88
C ARG A 229 19.95 0.00 17.84
N VAL A 230 19.25 1.08 18.20
CA VAL A 230 19.07 2.26 17.36
C VAL A 230 20.43 2.87 17.03
N GLY A 231 21.26 3.16 18.03
CA GLY A 231 22.58 3.76 17.86
C GLY A 231 23.53 2.93 16.98
N ALA A 232 23.47 1.60 17.10
CA ALA A 232 24.31 0.70 16.31
C ALA A 232 23.91 0.61 14.83
N LEU A 233 22.60 0.71 14.51
CA LEU A 233 22.09 0.41 13.17
C LEU A 233 21.70 1.63 12.34
N GLU A 234 21.33 2.75 12.96
CA GLU A 234 20.93 3.96 12.22
C GLU A 234 21.98 4.51 11.25
N PRO A 235 23.30 4.39 11.48
CA PRO A 235 24.31 4.80 10.49
C PRO A 235 24.21 4.06 9.15
N SER A 236 23.61 2.87 9.12
CA SER A 236 23.49 2.02 7.93
C SER A 236 22.05 1.88 7.42
N LEU A 237 21.07 1.83 8.32
CA LEU A 237 19.66 1.63 7.99
C LEU A 237 18.93 2.92 7.65
N HIS A 238 19.23 4.00 8.38
CA HIS A 238 18.53 5.27 8.26
C HIS A 238 17.00 5.14 8.38
N SER A 239 16.51 4.46 9.41
CA SER A 239 15.08 4.19 9.59
C SER A 239 14.33 5.34 10.29
N PHE A 240 15.03 6.21 11.04
CA PHE A 240 14.48 7.35 11.76
C PHE A 240 14.96 8.69 11.20
N LEU A 241 14.04 9.64 10.98
CA LEU A 241 14.36 11.05 10.73
C LEU A 241 14.66 11.81 12.03
N HIS A 242 14.08 11.35 13.14
CA HIS A 242 14.32 11.89 14.47
C HIS A 242 14.25 10.76 15.48
N VAL A 243 15.23 10.68 16.37
CA VAL A 243 15.23 9.78 17.53
C VAL A 243 15.02 10.65 18.76
N ALA A 244 14.17 10.19 19.68
CA ALA A 244 14.00 10.82 20.99
C ALA A 244 15.35 10.84 21.73
N SER A 245 15.57 11.79 22.63
CA SER A 245 16.82 11.76 23.40
C SER A 245 16.82 10.59 24.37
N ASP A 246 17.98 9.95 24.53
CA ASP A 246 18.19 8.86 25.49
C ASP A 246 17.73 9.29 26.89
N ASP A 247 18.13 10.47 27.36
CA ASP A 247 17.71 11.02 28.66
C ASP A 247 16.18 11.10 28.81
N GLU A 248 15.45 11.51 27.77
CA GLU A 248 13.98 11.61 27.82
C GLU A 248 13.35 10.22 27.91
N MET A 249 13.81 9.29 27.07
CA MET A 249 13.35 7.91 27.03
C MET A 249 13.61 7.19 28.36
N LEU A 250 14.83 7.31 28.89
CA LEU A 250 15.23 6.71 30.16
C LEU A 250 14.51 7.34 31.36
N THR A 251 14.23 8.65 31.32
CA THR A 251 13.41 9.30 32.35
C THR A 251 11.97 8.77 32.37
N GLN A 252 11.36 8.57 31.19
CA GLN A 252 10.01 8.00 31.08
C GLN A 252 10.00 6.53 31.55
N ALA A 253 11.00 5.74 31.17
CA ALA A 253 11.16 4.37 31.61
C ALA A 253 11.35 4.27 33.14
N ALA A 254 12.22 5.10 33.73
CA ALA A 254 12.42 5.14 35.17
C ALA A 254 11.15 5.57 35.94
N ALA A 255 10.32 6.43 35.34
CA ALA A 255 9.02 6.78 35.91
C ALA A 255 8.06 5.58 35.95
N LEU A 256 8.08 4.73 34.91
CA LEU A 256 7.32 3.48 34.88
C LEU A 256 7.81 2.51 35.96
N ASP A 257 9.13 2.33 36.09
CA ASP A 257 9.71 1.47 37.13
C ASP A 257 9.34 1.94 38.54
N ARG A 258 9.35 3.25 38.80
CA ARG A 258 8.89 3.82 40.09
C ARG A 258 7.43 3.49 40.37
N HIS A 259 6.56 3.64 39.38
CA HIS A 259 5.14 3.27 39.54
C HIS A 259 4.95 1.80 39.90
N LEU A 260 5.70 0.89 39.27
CA LEU A 260 5.66 -0.54 39.60
C LEU A 260 6.25 -0.84 40.99
N ALA A 261 7.27 -0.09 41.41
CA ALA A 261 7.85 -0.19 42.75
C ALA A 261 6.89 0.32 43.85
N GLU A 262 6.11 1.36 43.55
CA GLU A 262 5.03 1.90 44.39
C GLU A 262 3.79 0.98 44.45
N GLY A 263 3.79 -0.13 43.74
CA GLY A 263 2.72 -1.13 43.77
C GLY A 263 1.56 -0.84 42.81
N LYS A 264 1.71 0.08 41.86
CA LYS A 264 0.73 0.22 40.77
C LYS A 264 0.81 -1.02 39.87
N GLU A 265 -0.35 -1.60 39.56
CA GLU A 265 -0.42 -2.73 38.64
C GLU A 265 -0.09 -2.30 37.20
N LEU A 266 0.65 -3.14 36.45
CA LEU A 266 1.04 -2.83 35.08
C LEU A 266 -0.18 -2.58 34.18
N ALA A 267 -1.27 -3.32 34.38
CA ALA A 267 -2.52 -3.13 33.65
C ALA A 267 -3.10 -1.71 33.79
N ALA A 268 -2.89 -1.05 34.94
CA ALA A 268 -3.32 0.33 35.17
C ALA A 268 -2.43 1.37 34.45
N LEU A 269 -1.21 0.99 34.06
CA LEU A 269 -0.26 1.81 33.30
C LEU A 269 -0.47 1.69 31.78
N GLY A 270 -1.29 0.72 31.36
CA GLY A 270 -1.79 0.58 30.01
C GLY A 270 -1.19 -0.60 29.24
N PRO A 271 -1.85 -1.03 28.15
CA PRO A 271 -1.45 -2.21 27.38
C PRO A 271 -0.14 -2.06 26.61
N LEU A 272 0.45 -0.87 26.57
CA LEU A 272 1.75 -0.59 25.94
C LEU A 272 2.78 -0.07 26.95
N ALA A 273 2.51 -0.19 28.26
CA ALA A 273 3.43 0.24 29.30
C ALA A 273 4.85 -0.28 29.07
N GLY A 274 5.79 0.65 28.84
CA GLY A 274 7.21 0.33 28.65
C GLY A 274 7.58 -0.22 27.27
N VAL A 275 6.66 -0.18 26.30
CA VAL A 275 6.87 -0.70 24.95
C VAL A 275 7.50 0.37 24.03
N PRO A 276 8.72 0.18 23.52
CA PRO A 276 9.33 1.08 22.55
C PRO A 276 8.60 1.05 21.20
N THR A 277 8.07 2.20 20.77
CA THR A 277 7.19 2.32 19.60
C THR A 277 7.69 3.39 18.63
N GLY A 278 7.78 3.05 17.34
CA GLY A 278 8.10 4.00 16.27
C GLY A 278 6.85 4.70 15.71
N VAL A 279 6.98 5.96 15.28
CA VAL A 279 5.86 6.71 14.68
C VAL A 279 6.29 7.31 13.34
N LYS A 280 5.61 6.98 12.24
CA LYS A 280 5.91 7.58 10.92
C LYS A 280 5.84 9.09 10.95
N ASP A 281 6.81 9.75 10.32
CA ASP A 281 7.00 11.20 10.44
C ASP A 281 5.96 12.06 9.71
N ASN A 282 4.94 11.45 9.07
CA ASN A 282 3.74 12.17 8.63
C ASN A 282 2.60 12.15 9.67
N ILE A 283 2.85 11.63 10.87
CA ILE A 283 1.92 11.66 12.00
C ILE A 283 2.46 12.69 13.01
N CYS A 284 1.63 13.68 13.35
CA CYS A 284 1.99 14.75 14.27
C CYS A 284 2.24 14.21 15.68
N THR A 285 3.41 14.54 16.23
CA THR A 285 3.80 14.19 17.61
C THR A 285 4.25 15.44 18.33
N LYS A 286 3.48 15.91 19.31
CA LYS A 286 3.85 17.05 20.14
C LYS A 286 5.15 16.73 20.89
N GLY A 287 6.09 17.68 20.86
CA GLY A 287 7.43 17.53 21.43
C GLY A 287 8.49 17.07 20.42
N MET A 288 8.09 16.48 19.29
CA MET A 288 9.00 16.01 18.24
C MET A 288 8.78 16.78 16.92
N PRO A 289 9.77 16.88 16.03
CA PRO A 289 9.52 17.38 14.67
C PRO A 289 8.52 16.48 13.92
N THR A 290 7.86 17.05 12.91
CA THR A 290 7.00 16.30 11.96
C THR A 290 7.21 16.87 10.57
N THR A 291 8.07 16.25 9.78
CA THR A 291 8.54 16.80 8.50
C THR A 291 7.84 16.16 7.30
N ALA A 292 7.16 15.03 7.50
CA ALA A 292 6.65 14.17 6.44
C ALA A 292 7.73 13.80 5.39
N GLY A 293 9.00 13.73 5.81
CA GLY A 293 10.12 13.46 4.90
C GLY A 293 10.39 14.58 3.89
N SER A 294 9.90 15.80 4.14
CA SER A 294 9.99 16.94 3.23
C SER A 294 10.74 18.12 3.82
N LYS A 295 11.53 18.79 2.98
CA LYS A 295 12.23 20.03 3.35
C LYS A 295 11.28 21.22 3.52
N ILE A 296 10.07 21.19 2.96
CA ILE A 296 9.09 22.26 3.19
C ILE A 296 8.60 22.31 4.64
N LEU A 297 8.73 21.21 5.38
CA LEU A 297 8.38 21.10 6.80
C LEU A 297 9.61 20.88 7.70
N GLU A 298 10.81 21.15 7.18
CA GLU A 298 12.02 21.09 7.99
C GLU A 298 11.89 22.03 9.20
N GLY A 299 12.11 21.49 10.41
CA GLY A 299 11.95 22.23 11.67
C GLY A 299 10.50 22.41 12.15
N TYR A 300 9.48 21.96 11.42
CA TYR A 300 8.09 22.03 11.89
C TYR A 300 7.89 21.15 13.14
N ARG A 301 7.45 21.78 14.23
CA ARG A 301 7.04 21.13 15.48
C ARG A 301 5.53 21.31 15.67
N PRO A 302 4.72 20.25 15.56
CA PRO A 302 3.28 20.38 15.70
C PRO A 302 2.89 20.79 17.13
N PRO A 303 1.90 21.68 17.30
CA PRO A 303 1.47 22.11 18.62
C PRO A 303 0.57 21.09 19.35
N TYR A 304 0.25 19.96 18.70
CA TYR A 304 -0.65 18.93 19.19
C TYR A 304 -0.16 17.52 18.81
N ASP A 305 -0.59 16.52 19.57
CA ASP A 305 -0.44 15.11 19.21
C ASP A 305 -1.58 14.69 18.27
N ALA A 306 -1.27 13.90 17.25
CA ALA A 306 -2.28 13.14 16.52
C ALA A 306 -3.06 12.24 17.49
N SER A 307 -4.32 11.94 17.18
CA SER A 307 -5.17 11.14 18.08
C SER A 307 -4.56 9.76 18.38
N VAL A 308 -3.94 9.13 17.40
CA VAL A 308 -3.25 7.85 17.59
C VAL A 308 -2.00 7.97 18.48
N VAL A 309 -1.27 9.09 18.39
CA VAL A 309 -0.07 9.34 19.20
C VAL A 309 -0.48 9.58 20.64
N LYS A 310 -1.56 10.35 20.85
CA LYS A 310 -2.15 10.50 22.18
C LYS A 310 -2.56 9.14 22.76
N ARG A 311 -3.27 8.30 22.00
CA ARG A 311 -3.72 6.98 22.45
C ARG A 311 -2.57 6.06 22.85
N ILE A 312 -1.49 5.97 22.07
CA ILE A 312 -0.36 5.10 22.44
C ILE A 312 0.41 5.64 23.67
N LYS A 313 0.56 6.97 23.80
CA LYS A 313 1.19 7.59 24.98
C LYS A 313 0.34 7.36 26.24
N ASP A 314 -0.97 7.55 26.15
CA ASP A 314 -1.91 7.29 27.24
C ASP A 314 -1.94 5.78 27.62
N ALA A 315 -1.63 4.90 26.67
CA ALA A 315 -1.49 3.45 26.89
C ALA A 315 -0.09 3.04 27.42
N GLY A 316 0.79 3.99 27.71
CA GLY A 316 2.10 3.76 28.32
C GLY A 316 3.26 3.49 27.35
N ALA A 317 3.06 3.66 26.05
CA ALA A 317 4.11 3.45 25.04
C ALA A 317 5.24 4.49 25.15
N LEU A 318 6.48 4.04 24.94
CA LEU A 318 7.66 4.90 24.85
C LEU A 318 7.96 5.20 23.38
N VAL A 319 7.75 6.44 22.94
CA VAL A 319 7.93 6.81 21.52
C VAL A 319 9.41 6.99 21.21
N VAL A 320 10.01 6.00 20.53
CA VAL A 320 11.46 5.98 20.20
C VAL A 320 11.84 7.12 19.25
N GLY A 321 10.94 7.48 18.34
CA GLY A 321 11.22 8.53 17.37
C GLY A 321 10.27 8.57 16.18
N LYS A 322 10.62 9.42 15.22
CA LYS A 322 9.90 9.65 13.98
C LYS A 322 10.56 8.89 12.83
N THR A 323 9.87 7.88 12.29
CA THR A 323 10.44 7.01 11.26
C THR A 323 10.39 7.67 9.88
N ASN A 324 11.40 7.40 9.05
CA ASN A 324 11.53 7.91 7.68
C ASN A 324 10.45 7.37 6.73
N LEU A 325 10.26 8.07 5.62
CA LEU A 325 9.21 7.85 4.63
C LEU A 325 9.53 8.51 3.29
N ASP A 326 8.89 8.06 2.22
CA ASP A 326 8.78 8.90 1.01
C ASP A 326 8.10 10.23 1.35
N GLU A 327 8.59 11.32 0.75
CA GLU A 327 8.07 12.67 0.98
C GLU A 327 6.54 12.74 0.85
N PHE A 328 5.85 13.23 1.89
CA PHE A 328 4.39 13.28 2.01
C PHE A 328 3.66 11.94 1.82
N GLY A 329 4.36 10.82 2.03
CA GLY A 329 3.83 9.48 1.80
C GLY A 329 3.75 9.09 0.32
N MET A 330 4.39 9.84 -0.58
CA MET A 330 4.27 9.70 -2.03
C MET A 330 5.42 8.88 -2.63
N GLY A 331 5.31 7.56 -2.55
CA GLY A 331 6.26 6.62 -3.15
C GLY A 331 6.13 5.23 -2.57
N SER A 332 6.92 4.30 -3.13
CA SER A 332 6.84 2.86 -2.84
C SER A 332 8.22 2.27 -2.52
N SER A 333 9.20 3.11 -2.18
CA SER A 333 10.58 2.67 -1.88
C SER A 333 11.29 3.44 -0.77
N THR A 334 10.72 4.54 -0.26
CA THR A 334 11.34 5.49 0.69
C THR A 334 12.54 6.26 0.12
N GLU A 335 12.84 6.11 -1.18
CA GLU A 335 13.93 6.82 -1.84
C GLU A 335 13.61 8.28 -2.13
N ASN A 336 12.33 8.67 -2.10
CA ASN A 336 11.92 10.07 -2.28
C ASN A 336 11.99 10.88 -0.98
N SER A 337 12.44 10.31 0.15
CA SER A 337 12.71 11.10 1.35
C SER A 337 13.67 12.24 1.01
N ALA A 338 13.33 13.46 1.40
CA ALA A 338 14.16 14.64 1.15
C ALA A 338 15.38 14.73 2.10
N TYR A 339 15.57 13.73 2.96
CA TYR A 339 16.69 13.64 3.91
C TYR A 339 17.70 12.58 3.48
N PHE A 340 17.30 11.31 3.48
CA PHE A 340 18.15 10.17 3.14
C PHE A 340 17.31 8.94 2.81
N ARG A 341 17.96 7.95 2.18
CA ARG A 341 17.33 6.69 1.80
C ARG A 341 17.41 5.70 2.94
N THR A 342 16.29 5.07 3.27
CA THR A 342 16.26 3.93 4.20
C THR A 342 16.62 2.66 3.46
N ALA A 343 17.41 1.79 4.09
CA ALA A 343 17.79 0.48 3.55
C ALA A 343 16.93 -0.66 4.13
N ASN A 344 16.88 -1.80 3.45
CA ASN A 344 16.17 -2.99 3.92
C ASN A 344 17.04 -3.82 4.89
N PRO A 345 16.58 -4.15 6.11
CA PRO A 345 17.30 -5.02 7.05
C PRO A 345 17.64 -6.42 6.52
N TRP A 346 16.97 -6.92 5.48
CA TRP A 346 17.29 -8.21 4.84
C TRP A 346 18.44 -8.12 3.83
N ASP A 347 18.72 -6.94 3.31
CA ASP A 347 19.78 -6.64 2.33
C ASP A 347 19.92 -5.11 2.21
N LEU A 348 21.00 -4.55 2.74
CA LEU A 348 21.22 -3.10 2.80
C LEU A 348 21.30 -2.43 1.41
N SER A 349 21.48 -3.20 0.33
CA SER A 349 21.46 -2.69 -1.03
C SER A 349 20.05 -2.53 -1.63
N ARG A 350 19.01 -2.91 -0.87
CA ARG A 350 17.61 -2.98 -1.33
C ARG A 350 16.70 -2.03 -0.58
N VAL A 351 15.57 -1.75 -1.21
CA VAL A 351 14.54 -0.87 -0.65
C VAL A 351 13.74 -1.59 0.45
N PRO A 352 13.34 -0.89 1.53
CA PRO A 352 12.42 -1.40 2.54
C PRO A 352 10.94 -1.30 2.09
N GLY A 353 10.69 -0.87 0.85
CA GLY A 353 9.37 -0.51 0.35
C GLY A 353 8.99 0.92 0.74
N GLY A 354 7.75 1.32 0.45
CA GLY A 354 7.28 2.65 0.78
C GLY A 354 5.76 2.80 0.79
N SER A 355 5.23 3.89 1.35
CA SER A 355 5.99 5.00 1.91
C SER A 355 6.36 4.84 3.40
N SER A 356 5.92 3.80 4.11
CA SER A 356 6.31 3.57 5.52
C SER A 356 7.58 2.72 5.66
N GLY A 357 8.57 2.90 4.78
CA GLY A 357 9.77 2.06 4.76
C GLY A 357 10.64 2.21 6.01
N GLY A 358 10.75 3.42 6.57
CA GLY A 358 11.42 3.63 7.87
C GLY A 358 10.75 2.86 9.00
N SER A 359 9.41 2.87 9.06
CA SER A 359 8.64 2.13 10.06
C SER A 359 8.89 0.62 9.96
N ALA A 360 8.89 0.07 8.74
CA ALA A 360 9.13 -1.35 8.51
C ALA A 360 10.59 -1.74 8.80
N ALA A 361 11.55 -0.93 8.36
CA ALA A 361 12.96 -1.18 8.64
C ALA A 361 13.26 -1.16 10.15
N ALA A 362 12.72 -0.18 10.89
CA ALA A 362 12.91 -0.06 12.33
C ALA A 362 12.38 -1.28 13.11
N VAL A 363 11.18 -1.75 12.76
CA VAL A 363 10.57 -2.94 13.42
C VAL A 363 11.31 -4.22 13.05
N ALA A 364 11.66 -4.41 11.77
CA ALA A 364 12.41 -5.59 11.35
C ALA A 364 13.78 -5.66 12.03
N ALA A 365 14.46 -4.51 12.18
CA ALA A 365 15.78 -4.41 12.79
C ALA A 365 15.81 -4.47 14.33
N ASN A 366 14.64 -4.60 15.00
CA ASN A 366 14.47 -4.48 16.45
C ASN A 366 14.89 -3.12 17.03
N GLN A 367 14.79 -2.03 16.25
CA GLN A 367 14.98 -0.67 16.76
C GLN A 367 13.73 -0.15 17.48
N CYS A 368 12.58 -0.80 17.27
CA CYS A 368 11.37 -0.67 18.09
C CYS A 368 10.56 -1.97 18.01
N VAL A 369 9.61 -2.16 18.93
CA VAL A 369 8.76 -3.36 19.00
C VAL A 369 7.69 -3.36 17.90
N ALA A 370 7.05 -2.21 17.75
CA ALA A 370 6.03 -1.97 16.74
C ALA A 370 6.12 -0.52 16.26
N ALA A 371 5.55 -0.25 15.10
CA ALA A 371 5.50 1.10 14.56
C ALA A 371 4.14 1.44 13.95
N LEU A 372 3.77 2.71 14.06
CA LEU A 372 2.65 3.28 13.32
C LEU A 372 3.11 3.69 11.93
N GLY A 373 2.38 3.24 10.92
CA GLY A 373 2.54 3.67 9.53
C GLY A 373 1.26 4.35 9.01
N SER A 374 1.30 4.76 7.74
CA SER A 374 0.11 5.20 7.01
C SER A 374 0.05 4.53 5.64
N ASP A 375 -1.15 4.15 5.20
CA ASP A 375 -1.41 3.41 3.97
C ASP A 375 -2.49 4.12 3.15
N THR A 376 -2.08 4.66 2.00
CA THR A 376 -2.97 5.34 1.04
C THR A 376 -3.20 4.50 -0.22
N GLY A 377 -2.22 3.68 -0.60
CA GLY A 377 -2.28 2.78 -1.75
C GLY A 377 -1.51 1.47 -1.57
N GLY A 378 -1.12 1.12 -0.34
CA GLY A 378 -0.21 0.01 -0.03
C GLY A 378 0.89 0.34 0.97
N SER A 379 0.95 1.59 1.44
CA SER A 379 2.13 2.13 2.12
C SER A 379 2.41 1.57 3.53
N ILE A 380 1.59 0.68 4.08
CA ILE A 380 1.94 -0.18 5.23
C ILE A 380 2.27 -1.59 4.74
N ARG A 381 1.40 -2.11 3.88
CA ARG A 381 1.40 -3.51 3.44
C ARG A 381 2.62 -3.86 2.59
N LEU A 382 2.98 -3.00 1.64
CA LEU A 382 4.15 -3.20 0.78
C LEU A 382 5.46 -3.21 1.61
N PRO A 383 5.74 -2.21 2.49
CA PRO A 383 6.87 -2.30 3.40
C PRO A 383 6.86 -3.53 4.31
N ALA A 384 5.68 -3.94 4.82
CA ALA A 384 5.57 -5.16 5.62
C ALA A 384 6.03 -6.40 4.84
N SER A 385 5.59 -6.53 3.58
CA SER A 385 6.02 -7.62 2.71
C SER A 385 7.52 -7.59 2.45
N PHE A 386 8.10 -6.42 2.15
CA PHE A 386 9.52 -6.29 1.80
C PHE A 386 10.46 -6.51 2.98
N CYS A 387 10.02 -6.16 4.20
CA CYS A 387 10.80 -6.33 5.42
C CYS A 387 10.43 -7.59 6.21
N GLY A 388 9.52 -8.43 5.72
CA GLY A 388 9.16 -9.69 6.38
C GLY A 388 8.43 -9.49 7.70
N LEU A 389 7.47 -8.57 7.73
CA LEU A 389 6.71 -8.19 8.91
C LEU A 389 5.21 -8.49 8.77
N VAL A 390 4.52 -8.39 9.89
CA VAL A 390 3.07 -8.24 9.92
C VAL A 390 2.71 -6.77 9.69
N GLY A 391 1.83 -6.51 8.73
CA GLY A 391 1.33 -5.17 8.43
C GLY A 391 -0.19 -5.16 8.33
N LEU A 392 -0.86 -4.33 9.14
CA LEU A 392 -2.32 -4.18 9.06
C LEU A 392 -2.70 -2.77 8.63
N LYS A 393 -3.40 -2.67 7.51
CA LYS A 393 -4.23 -1.51 7.19
C LYS A 393 -5.66 -1.80 7.65
N PRO A 394 -6.22 -1.05 8.62
CA PRO A 394 -7.59 -1.27 9.05
C PRO A 394 -8.61 -0.71 8.05
N THR A 395 -9.89 -0.89 8.34
CA THR A 395 -11.01 -0.31 7.58
C THR A 395 -10.88 1.21 7.59
N TYR A 396 -11.20 1.86 6.47
CA TYR A 396 -11.26 3.32 6.44
C TYR A 396 -12.27 3.82 7.49
N GLY A 397 -11.83 4.75 8.36
CA GLY A 397 -12.63 5.24 9.49
C GLY A 397 -12.48 4.46 10.80
N ARG A 398 -11.80 3.30 10.83
CA ARG A 398 -11.53 2.56 12.09
C ARG A 398 -10.57 3.30 13.03
N VAL A 399 -9.59 4.00 12.44
CA VAL A 399 -8.56 4.77 13.14
C VAL A 399 -8.66 6.22 12.69
N SER A 400 -8.63 7.14 13.66
CA SER A 400 -8.70 8.58 13.40
C SER A 400 -7.55 9.06 12.53
N ARG A 401 -7.84 10.00 11.64
CA ARG A 401 -6.88 10.70 10.80
C ARG A 401 -6.50 12.07 11.35
N LEU A 402 -7.01 12.47 12.53
CA LEU A 402 -6.61 13.72 13.18
C LEU A 402 -5.11 13.71 13.46
N GLY A 403 -4.39 14.69 12.92
CA GLY A 403 -2.94 14.80 13.03
C GLY A 403 -2.15 13.90 12.07
N LEU A 404 -2.81 13.14 11.19
CA LEU A 404 -2.16 12.61 9.99
C LEU A 404 -2.03 13.74 8.96
N ILE A 405 -0.82 13.99 8.46
CA ILE A 405 -0.61 14.88 7.32
C ILE A 405 -1.23 14.24 6.09
N GLY A 406 -2.32 14.84 5.61
CA GLY A 406 -3.15 14.28 4.54
C GLY A 406 -2.43 14.23 3.19
N TYR A 407 -2.35 13.04 2.62
CA TYR A 407 -2.01 12.81 1.21
C TYR A 407 -3.30 12.75 0.40
N ALA A 408 -4.08 11.68 0.54
CA ALA A 408 -5.40 11.53 -0.08
C ALA A 408 -6.44 11.19 0.98
N SER A 409 -7.20 12.19 1.41
CA SER A 409 -8.10 12.12 2.55
C SER A 409 -9.15 11.00 2.49
N SER A 410 -9.59 10.60 1.30
CA SER A 410 -10.58 9.53 1.11
C SER A 410 -9.97 8.11 1.09
N LEU A 411 -8.64 8.00 1.23
CA LEU A 411 -7.86 6.76 1.10
C LEU A 411 -6.91 6.53 2.29
N ASP A 412 -6.37 7.61 2.86
CA ASP A 412 -5.40 7.61 3.95
C ASP A 412 -5.94 6.85 5.17
N THR A 413 -5.18 5.88 5.66
CA THR A 413 -5.49 5.16 6.89
C THR A 413 -4.20 4.94 7.70
N ILE A 414 -4.21 5.23 9.00
CA ILE A 414 -3.13 4.81 9.91
C ILE A 414 -3.31 3.34 10.26
N GLY A 415 -2.21 2.61 10.33
CA GLY A 415 -2.20 1.21 10.73
C GLY A 415 -0.87 0.81 11.35
N VAL A 416 -0.64 -0.49 11.48
CA VAL A 416 0.41 -1.04 12.33
C VAL A 416 1.39 -1.90 11.53
N LEU A 417 2.66 -1.79 11.87
CA LEU A 417 3.74 -2.70 11.51
C LEU A 417 4.28 -3.37 12.79
N ALA A 418 4.34 -4.69 12.80
CA ALA A 418 4.80 -5.47 13.95
C ALA A 418 5.48 -6.79 13.51
N GLN A 419 6.18 -7.45 14.42
CA GLN A 419 6.79 -8.76 14.15
C GLN A 419 5.84 -9.95 14.35
N SER A 420 4.70 -9.72 15.01
CA SER A 420 3.70 -10.73 15.25
C SER A 420 2.29 -10.21 15.04
N VAL A 421 1.38 -11.12 14.74
CA VAL A 421 -0.06 -10.81 14.62
C VAL A 421 -0.64 -10.39 15.98
N GLU A 422 -0.14 -10.97 17.07
CA GLU A 422 -0.51 -10.59 18.43
C GLU A 422 -0.12 -9.14 18.75
N ASP A 423 1.10 -8.73 18.44
CA ASP A 423 1.55 -7.35 18.66
C ASP A 423 0.74 -6.36 17.79
N ALA A 424 0.45 -6.74 16.54
CA ALA A 424 -0.43 -5.95 15.67
C ALA A 424 -1.84 -5.80 16.25
N ALA A 425 -2.41 -6.86 16.82
CA ALA A 425 -3.73 -6.84 17.43
C ALA A 425 -3.80 -5.94 18.67
N ILE A 426 -2.80 -6.01 19.55
CA ILE A 426 -2.70 -5.14 20.74
C ILE A 426 -2.63 -3.67 20.33
N MET A 427 -1.72 -3.34 19.41
CA MET A 427 -1.58 -1.97 18.88
C MET A 427 -2.87 -1.47 18.24
N MET A 428 -3.56 -2.33 17.49
CA MET A 428 -4.84 -2.01 16.86
C MET A 428 -5.95 -1.75 17.88
N GLY A 429 -5.99 -2.48 18.98
CA GLY A 429 -6.92 -2.23 20.08
C GLY A 429 -6.72 -0.84 20.69
N VAL A 430 -5.46 -0.40 20.81
CA VAL A 430 -5.12 0.91 21.37
C VAL A 430 -5.45 2.07 20.43
N ILE A 431 -5.11 1.96 19.14
CA ILE A 431 -5.25 3.09 18.21
C ILE A 431 -6.64 3.23 17.60
N SER A 432 -7.47 2.18 17.66
CA SER A 432 -8.81 2.17 17.06
C SER A 432 -9.85 2.95 17.87
N GLY A 433 -10.92 3.36 17.20
CA GLY A 433 -12.13 3.88 17.84
C GLY A 433 -12.47 5.31 17.44
N GLN A 434 -13.72 5.67 17.70
CA GLN A 434 -14.29 6.97 17.34
C GLN A 434 -13.43 8.13 17.86
N ASP A 435 -13.33 9.17 17.04
CA ASP A 435 -12.74 10.44 17.41
C ASP A 435 -13.67 11.58 16.96
N ILE A 436 -14.19 12.34 17.92
CA ILE A 436 -15.11 13.46 17.63
C ILE A 436 -14.47 14.57 16.78
N CYS A 437 -13.14 14.65 16.75
CA CYS A 437 -12.39 15.61 15.97
C CYS A 437 -12.09 15.13 14.54
N ASP A 438 -12.46 13.89 14.20
CA ASP A 438 -12.41 13.34 12.86
C ASP A 438 -13.81 12.90 12.42
N SER A 439 -14.46 13.73 11.60
CA SER A 439 -15.80 13.47 11.06
C SER A 439 -15.89 12.23 10.16
N THR A 440 -14.76 11.63 9.78
CA THR A 440 -14.71 10.38 9.02
C THR A 440 -14.45 9.15 9.88
N SER A 441 -14.17 9.34 11.17
CA SER A 441 -14.04 8.22 12.10
C SER A 441 -15.40 7.55 12.33
N SER A 442 -15.39 6.22 12.38
CA SER A 442 -16.60 5.42 12.52
C SER A 442 -17.06 5.36 13.98
N HIS A 443 -18.38 5.26 14.17
CA HIS A 443 -19.00 4.92 15.45
C HIS A 443 -19.01 3.41 15.73
N SER A 444 -18.51 2.58 14.81
CA SER A 444 -18.39 1.13 15.02
C SER A 444 -17.55 0.83 16.25
N GLU A 445 -18.08 0.00 17.14
CA GLU A 445 -17.39 -0.46 18.35
C GLU A 445 -16.04 -1.12 18.01
N VAL A 446 -15.06 -0.93 18.88
CA VAL A 446 -13.75 -1.57 18.77
C VAL A 446 -13.80 -2.89 19.54
N PRO A 447 -13.74 -4.05 18.85
CA PRO A 447 -13.67 -5.31 19.55
C PRO A 447 -12.29 -5.50 20.19
N ASP A 448 -12.20 -6.39 21.18
CA ASP A 448 -10.91 -6.90 21.62
C ASP A 448 -10.31 -7.79 20.51
N TYR A 449 -9.35 -7.24 19.78
CA TYR A 449 -8.67 -7.94 18.69
C TYR A 449 -7.78 -9.09 19.17
N THR A 450 -7.49 -9.18 20.46
CA THR A 450 -6.67 -10.26 21.04
C THR A 450 -7.49 -11.47 21.47
N ALA A 451 -8.79 -11.31 21.69
CA ALA A 451 -9.68 -12.36 22.21
C ALA A 451 -9.73 -13.63 21.33
N GLY A 452 -9.50 -13.50 20.02
CA GLY A 452 -9.52 -14.61 19.06
C GLY A 452 -8.15 -15.24 18.76
N LEU A 453 -7.10 -14.84 19.48
CA LEU A 453 -5.71 -15.28 19.22
C LEU A 453 -5.31 -16.42 20.16
N GLU A 454 -5.81 -17.62 19.88
CA GLU A 454 -5.54 -18.79 20.72
C GLU A 454 -4.09 -19.30 20.54
N PRO A 455 -3.46 -19.89 21.59
CA PRO A 455 -2.12 -20.45 21.47
C PRO A 455 -2.09 -21.71 20.58
N LEU A 456 -0.96 -21.99 19.94
CA LEU A 456 -0.80 -23.11 19.01
C LEU A 456 -1.28 -24.46 19.58
N ASP A 457 -0.98 -24.74 20.85
CA ASP A 457 -1.33 -26.00 21.51
C ASP A 457 -2.84 -26.20 21.72
N SER A 458 -3.62 -25.12 21.61
CA SER A 458 -5.09 -25.16 21.71
C SER A 458 -5.79 -25.35 20.37
N PHE A 459 -5.07 -25.27 19.26
CA PHE A 459 -5.67 -25.45 17.94
C PHE A 459 -6.17 -26.88 17.76
N SER A 460 -7.42 -27.00 17.28
CA SER A 460 -7.88 -28.27 16.72
C SER A 460 -7.03 -28.67 15.51
N SER A 461 -7.12 -29.93 15.05
CA SER A 461 -6.40 -30.39 13.86
C SER A 461 -6.80 -29.69 12.56
N LYS A 462 -7.96 -29.02 12.54
CA LYS A 462 -8.48 -28.25 11.41
C LYS A 462 -9.05 -26.90 11.91
N PRO A 463 -8.19 -25.97 12.39
CA PRO A 463 -8.64 -24.75 13.05
C PRO A 463 -9.36 -23.77 12.11
N LEU A 464 -9.24 -23.96 10.79
CA LEU A 464 -9.94 -23.18 9.76
C LEU A 464 -11.12 -23.93 9.14
N LYS A 465 -11.60 -25.02 9.75
CA LYS A 465 -12.76 -25.77 9.25
C LYS A 465 -13.97 -24.83 9.03
N GLY A 466 -14.44 -24.79 7.79
CA GLY A 466 -15.61 -23.99 7.39
C GLY A 466 -15.29 -22.55 6.98
N VAL A 467 -14.03 -22.12 7.05
CA VAL A 467 -13.58 -20.82 6.52
C VAL A 467 -13.43 -20.92 5.01
N ARG A 468 -14.01 -19.95 4.28
CA ARG A 468 -13.93 -19.87 2.82
C ARG A 468 -12.98 -18.77 2.39
N LEU A 469 -11.93 -19.13 1.65
CA LEU A 469 -10.90 -18.22 1.17
C LEU A 469 -10.96 -18.13 -0.36
N GLY A 470 -10.93 -16.91 -0.89
CA GLY A 470 -10.93 -16.65 -2.33
C GLY A 470 -9.57 -16.17 -2.81
N ILE A 471 -8.87 -16.91 -3.66
CA ILE A 471 -7.61 -16.44 -4.26
C ILE A 471 -7.89 -15.65 -5.54
N ILE A 472 -7.37 -14.43 -5.62
CA ILE A 472 -7.69 -13.52 -6.75
C ILE A 472 -6.94 -13.99 -7.99
N LYS A 473 -7.69 -14.50 -8.98
CA LYS A 473 -7.16 -15.12 -10.20
C LYS A 473 -6.24 -14.19 -10.99
N GLU A 474 -6.59 -12.90 -11.05
CA GLU A 474 -5.81 -11.87 -11.74
C GLU A 474 -4.40 -11.67 -11.15
N THR A 475 -4.10 -12.24 -9.98
CA THR A 475 -2.81 -12.07 -9.28
C THR A 475 -1.92 -13.32 -9.28
N ILE A 476 -2.45 -14.48 -9.68
CA ILE A 476 -1.75 -15.78 -9.63
C ILE A 476 -1.80 -16.57 -10.94
N GLY A 477 -2.62 -16.15 -11.90
CA GLY A 477 -2.85 -16.88 -13.14
C GLY A 477 -1.66 -16.84 -14.11
N GLU A 478 -1.26 -18.02 -14.59
CA GLU A 478 -0.51 -18.17 -15.84
C GLU A 478 -1.52 -18.47 -16.96
N GLY A 479 -1.74 -17.55 -17.91
CA GLY A 479 -2.35 -17.87 -19.21
C GLY A 479 -3.73 -17.28 -19.56
N ASP A 480 -3.79 -16.85 -20.82
CA ASP A 480 -4.89 -16.84 -21.81
C ASP A 480 -6.30 -16.38 -21.40
N GLY A 481 -6.69 -15.18 -21.86
CA GLY A 481 -8.08 -14.70 -21.81
C GLY A 481 -8.29 -13.30 -21.22
N LEU A 482 -7.23 -12.66 -20.71
CA LEU A 482 -7.27 -11.26 -20.27
C LEU A 482 -6.66 -10.35 -21.36
N GLU A 483 -7.38 -9.27 -21.71
CA GLU A 483 -6.97 -8.31 -22.73
C GLU A 483 -5.54 -7.79 -22.47
N GLU A 484 -4.82 -7.61 -23.57
CA GLU A 484 -3.44 -7.14 -23.62
C GLU A 484 -3.37 -5.71 -23.04
N GLY A 485 -2.65 -5.48 -21.93
CA GLY A 485 -2.43 -4.11 -21.45
C GLY A 485 -1.90 -3.89 -20.04
N VAL A 486 -2.27 -4.67 -19.01
CA VAL A 486 -1.82 -4.35 -17.62
C VAL A 486 -1.54 -5.55 -16.71
N ILE A 487 -2.07 -6.75 -16.98
CA ILE A 487 -1.95 -7.91 -16.05
C ILE A 487 -1.04 -9.04 -16.56
N ARG A 488 -0.56 -8.99 -17.82
CA ARG A 488 0.30 -10.08 -18.35
C ARG A 488 1.68 -10.08 -17.67
N GLY A 489 2.00 -11.17 -16.94
CA GLY A 489 3.37 -11.53 -16.57
C GLY A 489 4.06 -10.61 -15.56
N GLY A 490 3.30 -9.88 -14.74
CA GLY A 490 3.86 -8.87 -13.83
C GLY A 490 4.26 -9.38 -12.44
N VAL A 491 3.93 -10.63 -12.08
CA VAL A 491 4.24 -11.20 -10.77
C VAL A 491 5.32 -12.26 -10.92
N ASP A 492 6.36 -12.17 -10.10
CA ASP A 492 7.47 -13.12 -10.11
C ASP A 492 6.96 -14.52 -9.77
N SER A 493 7.41 -15.53 -10.53
CA SER A 493 6.99 -16.93 -10.31
C SER A 493 7.33 -17.44 -8.91
N GLY A 494 8.44 -16.99 -8.33
CA GLY A 494 8.79 -17.28 -6.94
C GLY A 494 7.78 -16.73 -5.93
N VAL A 495 7.23 -15.54 -6.19
CA VAL A 495 6.16 -14.94 -5.38
C VAL A 495 4.87 -15.73 -5.56
N ILE A 496 4.48 -16.05 -6.80
CA ILE A 496 3.29 -16.87 -7.09
C ILE A 496 3.36 -18.21 -6.35
N ASN A 497 4.51 -18.89 -6.40
CA ASN A 497 4.71 -20.17 -5.72
C ASN A 497 4.57 -20.02 -4.21
N ALA A 498 5.18 -19.01 -3.59
CA ALA A 498 5.03 -18.76 -2.16
C ALA A 498 3.56 -18.54 -1.74
N ILE A 499 2.76 -17.84 -2.56
CA ILE A 499 1.33 -17.64 -2.30
C ILE A 499 0.53 -18.92 -2.49
N LYS A 500 0.82 -19.71 -3.53
CA LYS A 500 0.18 -21.03 -3.73
C LYS A 500 0.51 -21.98 -2.58
N ASP A 501 1.73 -21.96 -2.08
CA ASP A 501 2.17 -22.79 -0.95
C ASP A 501 1.45 -22.39 0.33
N ALA A 502 1.32 -21.07 0.58
CA ALA A 502 0.54 -20.55 1.69
C ALA A 502 -0.95 -20.92 1.59
N GLY A 503 -1.53 -20.86 0.38
CA GLY A 503 -2.89 -21.30 0.11
C GLY A 503 -3.11 -22.78 0.44
N ARG A 504 -2.22 -23.68 -0.04
CA ARG A 504 -2.28 -25.12 0.27
C ARG A 504 -2.18 -25.39 1.77
N HIS A 505 -1.31 -24.66 2.47
CA HIS A 505 -1.20 -24.76 3.92
C HIS A 505 -2.50 -24.38 4.65
N LEU A 506 -3.20 -23.33 4.20
CA LEU A 506 -4.50 -22.96 4.76
C LEU A 506 -5.59 -24.02 4.50
N GLU A 507 -5.57 -24.70 3.35
CA GLU A 507 -6.43 -25.86 3.07
C GLU A 507 -6.11 -27.06 3.97
N GLU A 508 -4.82 -27.32 4.23
CA GLU A 508 -4.37 -28.34 5.18
C GLU A 508 -4.87 -28.05 6.61
N LEU A 509 -5.09 -26.78 6.96
CA LEU A 509 -5.72 -26.37 8.23
C LEU A 509 -7.26 -26.37 8.19
N GLY A 510 -7.87 -26.74 7.07
CA GLY A 510 -9.31 -26.98 6.94
C GLY A 510 -10.12 -25.85 6.28
N ALA A 511 -9.47 -24.79 5.78
CA ALA A 511 -10.15 -23.81 4.94
C ALA A 511 -10.53 -24.42 3.58
N THR A 512 -11.54 -23.88 2.92
CA THR A 512 -11.79 -24.12 1.49
C THR A 512 -11.18 -22.99 0.69
N LEU A 513 -10.37 -23.30 -0.33
CA LEU A 513 -9.74 -22.31 -1.19
C LEU A 513 -10.29 -22.42 -2.61
N ASP A 514 -10.93 -21.36 -3.10
CA ASP A 514 -11.42 -21.29 -4.49
C ASP A 514 -10.83 -20.06 -5.20
N GLU A 515 -10.68 -20.13 -6.53
CA GLU A 515 -10.35 -18.94 -7.32
C GLU A 515 -11.54 -17.99 -7.42
N VAL A 516 -11.27 -16.68 -7.36
CA VAL A 516 -12.24 -15.62 -7.63
C VAL A 516 -11.68 -14.67 -8.69
N SER A 517 -12.51 -14.32 -9.67
CA SER A 517 -12.17 -13.27 -10.64
C SER A 517 -12.73 -11.93 -10.19
N LEU A 518 -11.91 -10.90 -10.29
CA LEU A 518 -12.27 -9.50 -10.10
C LEU A 518 -12.03 -8.76 -11.42
N PRO A 519 -13.02 -8.71 -12.34
CA PRO A 519 -12.84 -8.11 -13.66
C PRO A 519 -12.39 -6.65 -13.63
N THR A 520 -12.67 -5.94 -12.54
CA THR A 520 -12.30 -4.53 -12.36
C THR A 520 -10.89 -4.32 -11.80
N PHE A 521 -10.15 -5.40 -11.48
CA PHE A 521 -8.89 -5.33 -10.73
C PHE A 521 -7.83 -4.41 -11.38
N ALA A 522 -7.65 -4.50 -12.71
CA ALA A 522 -6.71 -3.65 -13.45
C ALA A 522 -7.09 -2.16 -13.47
N LEU A 523 -8.36 -1.83 -13.28
CA LEU A 523 -8.84 -0.45 -13.30
C LEU A 523 -8.49 0.30 -12.01
N GLY A 524 -8.13 -0.43 -10.95
CA GLY A 524 -7.75 0.11 -9.66
C GLY A 524 -6.58 1.08 -9.72
N LEU A 525 -5.48 0.65 -10.32
CA LEU A 525 -4.25 1.44 -10.37
C LEU A 525 -4.43 2.82 -11.02
N PRO A 526 -4.97 2.95 -12.25
CA PRO A 526 -5.19 4.27 -12.84
C PRO A 526 -6.21 5.10 -12.04
N ALA A 527 -7.28 4.50 -11.51
CA ALA A 527 -8.25 5.23 -10.68
C ALA A 527 -7.61 5.78 -9.40
N TYR A 528 -6.78 4.98 -8.73
CA TYR A 528 -6.02 5.40 -7.56
C TYR A 528 -5.13 6.60 -7.86
N TYR A 529 -4.32 6.56 -8.92
CA TYR A 529 -3.43 7.67 -9.22
C TYR A 529 -4.18 8.95 -9.56
N VAL A 530 -5.33 8.88 -10.25
CA VAL A 530 -6.14 10.08 -10.50
C VAL A 530 -6.72 10.63 -9.18
N LEU A 531 -7.32 9.78 -8.34
CA LEU A 531 -7.94 10.23 -7.09
C LEU A 531 -6.92 10.76 -6.09
N ALA A 532 -5.87 9.99 -5.83
CA ALA A 532 -4.87 10.33 -4.83
C ALA A 532 -4.09 11.60 -5.20
N THR A 533 -3.73 11.77 -6.47
CA THR A 533 -3.04 12.99 -6.92
C THR A 533 -3.95 14.22 -6.90
N SER A 534 -5.23 14.06 -7.28
CA SER A 534 -6.24 15.12 -7.20
C SER A 534 -6.40 15.62 -5.77
N GLU A 535 -6.62 14.72 -4.82
CA GLU A 535 -6.75 15.08 -3.40
C GLU A 535 -5.45 15.68 -2.84
N ALA A 536 -4.29 15.13 -3.21
CA ALA A 536 -2.99 15.68 -2.82
C ALA A 536 -2.79 17.12 -3.28
N SER A 537 -3.20 17.44 -4.52
CA SER A 537 -3.05 18.79 -5.06
C SER A 537 -3.81 19.84 -4.23
N SER A 538 -4.93 19.45 -3.62
CA SER A 538 -5.70 20.28 -2.69
C SER A 538 -5.12 20.25 -1.29
N ASN A 539 -4.85 19.06 -0.74
CA ASN A 539 -4.36 18.89 0.64
C ASN A 539 -3.03 19.61 0.88
N LEU A 540 -2.10 19.54 -0.08
CA LEU A 540 -0.78 20.16 0.00
C LEU A 540 -0.79 21.64 -0.39
N ALA A 541 -1.93 22.23 -0.79
CA ALA A 541 -2.01 23.66 -1.10
C ALA A 541 -1.71 24.54 0.13
N ARG A 542 -1.90 24.00 1.35
CA ARG A 542 -1.63 24.68 2.62
C ARG A 542 -0.15 24.95 2.91
N TYR A 543 0.76 24.24 2.22
CA TYR A 543 2.21 24.40 2.41
C TYR A 543 2.71 25.54 1.53
N ASP A 544 2.66 26.73 2.13
CA ASP A 544 2.76 28.01 1.45
C ASP A 544 3.79 28.95 2.11
N GLY A 545 4.39 28.52 3.24
CA GLY A 545 5.37 29.27 4.02
C GLY A 545 4.79 30.41 4.86
N VAL A 546 3.47 30.62 4.86
CA VAL A 546 2.85 31.75 5.57
C VAL A 546 2.77 31.48 7.08
N ARG A 547 2.20 30.33 7.46
CA ARG A 547 1.91 30.02 8.87
C ARG A 547 2.97 29.16 9.54
N TYR A 548 3.63 28.29 8.78
CA TYR A 548 4.59 27.32 9.28
C TYR A 548 5.42 26.73 8.13
N GLY A 549 6.51 26.05 8.47
CA GLY A 549 7.43 25.42 7.51
C GLY A 549 8.38 26.44 6.86
N LEU A 550 9.03 25.99 5.79
CA LEU A 550 9.94 26.79 4.99
C LEU A 550 9.23 28.02 4.40
N ARG A 551 9.90 29.18 4.39
CA ARG A 551 9.50 30.38 3.63
C ARG A 551 10.70 30.87 2.83
N GLU A 552 10.53 31.01 1.53
CA GLU A 552 11.56 31.46 0.60
C GLU A 552 10.98 32.50 -0.38
N GLY A 553 11.82 33.49 -0.73
CA GLY A 553 11.49 34.54 -1.69
C GLY A 553 10.46 35.57 -1.20
N GLY A 554 9.94 36.37 -2.13
CA GLY A 554 8.94 37.43 -1.88
C GLY A 554 9.51 38.85 -1.84
N GLU A 555 10.83 39.00 -1.71
CA GLU A 555 11.52 40.30 -1.69
C GLU A 555 11.38 41.04 -3.04
N ASP A 556 11.52 40.34 -4.16
CA ASP A 556 11.48 40.96 -5.51
C ASP A 556 10.16 40.79 -6.28
N ASN A 557 9.29 39.86 -5.85
CA ASN A 557 8.14 39.39 -6.66
C ASN A 557 6.82 39.31 -5.87
N GLY A 558 6.79 39.93 -4.68
CA GLY A 558 5.62 39.95 -3.80
C GLY A 558 5.12 38.57 -3.40
N LEU A 559 3.84 38.50 -3.00
CA LEU A 559 3.22 37.29 -2.45
C LEU A 559 3.23 36.10 -3.44
N ALA A 560 2.99 36.37 -4.72
CA ALA A 560 3.00 35.33 -5.75
C ALA A 560 4.41 34.74 -5.95
N GLY A 561 5.45 35.57 -5.85
CA GLY A 561 6.84 35.13 -5.87
C GLY A 561 7.17 34.22 -4.69
N MET A 562 6.81 34.64 -3.48
CA MET A 562 7.03 33.86 -2.25
C MET A 562 6.39 32.46 -2.34
N TYR A 563 5.12 32.35 -2.76
CA TYR A 563 4.44 31.05 -2.87
C TYR A 563 5.11 30.12 -3.88
N LYS A 564 5.46 30.65 -5.07
CA LYS A 564 6.11 29.85 -6.12
C LYS A 564 7.47 29.36 -5.64
N GLU A 565 8.28 30.23 -5.07
CA GLU A 565 9.65 29.92 -4.69
C GLU A 565 9.72 28.95 -3.50
N THR A 566 8.91 29.20 -2.47
CA THR A 566 8.77 28.30 -1.31
C THR A 566 8.41 26.88 -1.76
N ARG A 567 7.40 26.73 -2.61
CA ARG A 567 6.96 25.41 -3.09
C ARG A 567 7.94 24.78 -4.07
N ARG A 568 8.61 25.59 -4.89
CA ARG A 568 9.62 25.12 -5.86
C ARG A 568 10.81 24.50 -5.15
N ARG A 569 11.32 25.16 -4.10
CA ARG A 569 12.47 24.73 -3.29
C ARG A 569 12.11 23.66 -2.27
N GLY A 570 10.97 23.79 -1.60
CA GLY A 570 10.60 22.93 -0.48
C GLY A 570 10.05 21.55 -0.87
N LEU A 571 9.41 21.42 -2.04
CA LEU A 571 8.80 20.16 -2.48
C LEU A 571 9.71 19.40 -3.45
N GLY A 572 9.87 18.10 -3.24
CA GLY A 572 10.62 17.21 -4.12
C GLY A 572 9.92 16.92 -5.46
N PRO A 573 10.63 16.26 -6.40
CA PRO A 573 10.15 16.06 -7.76
C PRO A 573 8.85 15.24 -7.86
N GLU A 574 8.73 14.16 -7.09
CA GLU A 574 7.56 13.28 -7.12
C GLU A 574 6.32 13.99 -6.58
N VAL A 575 6.46 14.73 -5.47
CA VAL A 575 5.38 15.53 -4.89
C VAL A 575 4.90 16.59 -5.88
N LYS A 576 5.82 17.32 -6.51
CA LYS A 576 5.48 18.31 -7.55
C LYS A 576 4.76 17.66 -8.73
N ARG A 577 5.21 16.48 -9.19
CA ARG A 577 4.56 15.72 -10.28
C ARG A 577 3.12 15.38 -9.92
N ARG A 578 2.87 14.87 -8.72
CA ARG A 578 1.51 14.53 -8.25
C ARG A 578 0.62 15.75 -8.11
N ILE A 579 1.14 16.87 -7.59
CA ILE A 579 0.37 18.13 -7.52
C ILE A 579 -0.03 18.62 -8.92
N LEU A 580 0.89 18.57 -9.90
CA LEU A 580 0.60 18.97 -11.28
C LEU A 580 -0.47 18.07 -11.92
N MET A 581 -0.33 16.75 -11.78
CA MET A 581 -1.33 15.79 -12.30
C MET A 581 -2.70 15.99 -11.64
N GLY A 582 -2.75 16.17 -10.32
CA GLY A 582 -3.99 16.38 -9.59
C GLY A 582 -4.67 17.71 -9.95
N THR A 583 -3.90 18.78 -10.07
CA THR A 583 -4.42 20.09 -10.49
C THR A 583 -5.01 20.01 -11.90
N TYR A 584 -4.37 19.28 -12.80
CA TYR A 584 -4.89 19.02 -14.14
C TYR A 584 -6.19 18.21 -14.10
N ALA A 585 -6.23 17.10 -13.36
CA ALA A 585 -7.40 16.23 -13.23
C ALA A 585 -8.62 16.93 -12.60
N LEU A 586 -8.40 17.96 -11.77
CA LEU A 586 -9.44 18.78 -11.15
C LEU A 586 -9.80 20.04 -11.97
N SER A 587 -9.07 20.35 -13.04
CA SER A 587 -9.29 21.57 -13.81
C SER A 587 -10.59 21.54 -14.60
N ALA A 588 -11.18 22.72 -14.82
CA ALA A 588 -12.39 22.87 -15.61
C ALA A 588 -12.20 22.30 -17.02
N GLY A 589 -13.18 21.53 -17.50
CA GLY A 589 -13.11 20.80 -18.78
C GLY A 589 -12.53 19.39 -18.67
N TYR A 590 -11.72 19.10 -17.66
CA TYR A 590 -11.11 17.78 -17.46
C TYR A 590 -11.66 17.01 -16.25
N TYR A 591 -12.29 17.71 -15.30
CA TYR A 591 -12.89 17.12 -14.09
C TYR A 591 -13.75 15.87 -14.35
N ASP A 592 -14.70 15.96 -15.28
CA ASP A 592 -15.63 14.87 -15.57
C ASP A 592 -14.92 13.66 -16.20
N ALA A 593 -13.93 13.91 -17.06
CA ALA A 593 -13.20 12.88 -17.78
C ALA A 593 -12.17 12.15 -16.91
N TYR A 594 -11.63 12.82 -15.89
CA TYR A 594 -10.60 12.27 -15.01
C TYR A 594 -11.15 11.98 -13.61
N TYR A 595 -11.32 13.01 -12.77
CA TYR A 595 -11.63 12.81 -11.35
C TYR A 595 -12.97 12.12 -11.12
N LYS A 596 -14.04 12.60 -11.78
CA LYS A 596 -15.37 11.97 -11.68
C LYS A 596 -15.36 10.55 -12.25
N LYS A 597 -14.68 10.34 -13.39
CA LYS A 597 -14.56 9.01 -13.98
C LYS A 597 -13.83 8.04 -13.06
N ALA A 598 -12.75 8.48 -12.40
CA ALA A 598 -12.03 7.67 -11.44
C ALA A 598 -12.88 7.33 -10.20
N GLN A 599 -13.74 8.24 -9.73
CA GLN A 599 -14.72 7.92 -8.67
C GLN A 599 -15.75 6.87 -9.10
N GLN A 600 -16.20 6.91 -10.36
CA GLN A 600 -17.08 5.86 -10.89
C GLN A 600 -16.36 4.51 -10.94
N VAL A 601 -15.09 4.48 -11.38
CA VAL A 601 -14.28 3.26 -11.37
C VAL A 601 -14.06 2.75 -9.94
N ARG A 602 -13.79 3.63 -8.98
CA ARG A 602 -13.71 3.28 -7.54
C ARG A 602 -14.97 2.56 -7.08
N THR A 603 -16.15 3.02 -7.50
CA THR A 603 -17.43 2.37 -7.17
C THR A 603 -17.51 0.96 -7.75
N LEU A 604 -17.05 0.75 -8.99
CA LEU A 604 -17.03 -0.57 -9.61
C LEU A 604 -16.09 -1.53 -8.87
N VAL A 605 -14.87 -1.07 -8.54
CA VAL A 605 -13.87 -1.84 -7.76
C VAL A 605 -14.42 -2.20 -6.37
N GLN A 606 -15.06 -1.24 -5.70
CA GLN A 606 -15.75 -1.46 -4.42
C GLN A 606 -16.78 -2.58 -4.51
N GLN A 607 -17.68 -2.48 -5.49
CA GLN A 607 -18.73 -3.47 -5.68
C GLN A 607 -18.16 -4.85 -5.96
N ASP A 608 -17.07 -4.95 -6.73
CA ASP A 608 -16.43 -6.23 -7.07
C ASP A 608 -15.84 -6.92 -5.84
N LEU A 609 -15.06 -6.19 -5.04
CA LEU A 609 -14.50 -6.71 -3.80
C LEU A 609 -15.58 -7.07 -2.77
N VAL A 610 -16.62 -6.25 -2.62
CA VAL A 610 -17.74 -6.53 -1.71
C VAL A 610 -18.53 -7.77 -2.17
N ARG A 611 -18.75 -7.94 -3.47
CA ARG A 611 -19.39 -9.16 -4.02
C ARG A 611 -18.55 -10.40 -3.71
N ALA A 612 -17.26 -10.37 -3.99
CA ALA A 612 -16.36 -11.49 -3.68
C ALA A 612 -16.37 -11.81 -2.18
N LEU A 613 -16.22 -10.78 -1.34
CA LEU A 613 -16.30 -10.92 0.11
C LEU A 613 -17.69 -11.28 0.62
N SER A 614 -18.77 -11.26 -0.18
CA SER A 614 -20.05 -11.82 0.25
C SER A 614 -20.06 -13.35 0.24
N ILE A 615 -19.19 -13.95 -0.59
CA ILE A 615 -19.04 -15.39 -0.81
C ILE A 615 -17.92 -15.95 0.07
N PHE A 616 -16.80 -15.22 0.17
CA PHE A 616 -15.61 -15.60 0.91
C PHE A 616 -15.49 -14.84 2.23
N ASP A 617 -14.84 -15.44 3.22
CA ASP A 617 -14.55 -14.80 4.51
C ASP A 617 -13.33 -13.86 4.40
N ALA A 618 -12.38 -14.20 3.54
CA ALA A 618 -11.25 -13.35 3.17
C ALA A 618 -10.77 -13.65 1.74
N LEU A 619 -10.13 -12.67 1.12
CA LEU A 619 -9.48 -12.81 -0.20
C LEU A 619 -7.97 -12.85 -0.05
N LEU A 620 -7.32 -13.71 -0.84
CA LEU A 620 -5.87 -13.91 -0.85
C LEU A 620 -5.24 -13.40 -2.14
N LEU A 621 -4.09 -12.76 -2.01
CA LEU A 621 -3.23 -12.31 -3.11
C LEU A 621 -1.79 -12.07 -2.62
N PRO A 622 -0.79 -12.08 -3.52
CA PRO A 622 0.52 -11.51 -3.19
C PRO A 622 0.39 -10.06 -2.76
N THR A 623 1.19 -9.64 -1.77
CA THR A 623 1.21 -8.24 -1.33
C THR A 623 1.92 -7.34 -2.35
N ALA A 624 2.92 -7.88 -3.04
CA ALA A 624 3.72 -7.19 -4.04
C ALA A 624 4.00 -8.12 -5.23
N PRO A 625 4.17 -7.58 -6.44
CA PRO A 625 4.48 -8.41 -7.62
C PRO A 625 5.85 -9.07 -7.56
N THR A 626 6.80 -8.45 -6.87
CA THR A 626 8.18 -8.91 -6.73
C THR A 626 8.59 -8.86 -5.26
N ALA A 627 9.72 -9.48 -4.92
CA ALA A 627 10.39 -9.15 -3.66
C ALA A 627 11.05 -7.76 -3.71
N ALA A 628 11.66 -7.36 -2.59
CA ALA A 628 12.35 -6.07 -2.47
C ALA A 628 13.40 -5.88 -3.57
N PHE A 629 13.29 -4.82 -4.37
CA PHE A 629 14.22 -4.49 -5.46
C PHE A 629 15.42 -3.65 -4.97
N ARG A 630 16.43 -3.43 -5.81
CA ARG A 630 17.63 -2.68 -5.42
C ARG A 630 17.35 -1.17 -5.32
N LEU A 631 18.05 -0.50 -4.42
CA LEU A 631 18.06 0.97 -4.38
C LEU A 631 18.51 1.53 -5.74
N GLY A 632 17.80 2.54 -6.24
CA GLY A 632 18.04 3.20 -7.51
C GLY A 632 17.46 2.48 -8.73
N GLU A 633 16.94 1.26 -8.60
CA GLU A 633 16.54 0.42 -9.75
C GLU A 633 15.36 1.00 -10.53
N LYS A 634 14.38 1.61 -9.84
CA LYS A 634 13.10 2.05 -10.44
C LYS A 634 12.86 3.56 -10.38
N ILE A 635 13.82 4.34 -9.88
CA ILE A 635 13.64 5.78 -9.62
C ILE A 635 13.57 6.63 -10.89
N THR A 636 14.16 6.15 -12.00
CA THR A 636 14.19 6.87 -13.28
C THR A 636 12.94 6.66 -14.13
N GLU A 637 12.15 5.62 -13.84
CA GLU A 637 10.95 5.23 -14.59
C GLU A 637 9.72 5.21 -13.67
N PRO A 638 9.05 6.36 -13.44
CA PRO A 638 7.96 6.47 -12.46
C PRO A 638 6.85 5.44 -12.63
N LEU A 639 6.49 5.09 -13.88
CA LEU A 639 5.46 4.10 -14.15
C LEU A 639 5.84 2.70 -13.63
N SER A 640 7.12 2.33 -13.67
CA SER A 640 7.60 1.05 -13.15
C SER A 640 7.47 0.95 -11.62
N MET A 641 7.66 2.07 -10.92
CA MET A 641 7.43 2.18 -9.48
C MET A 641 5.93 2.02 -9.18
N TYR A 642 5.08 2.68 -9.97
CA TYR A 642 3.63 2.71 -9.75
C TYR A 642 2.98 1.34 -9.94
N VAL A 643 3.44 0.55 -10.90
CA VAL A 643 2.97 -0.84 -11.11
C VAL A 643 3.18 -1.71 -9.87
N GLY A 644 4.15 -1.39 -9.01
CA GLY A 644 4.37 -2.07 -7.73
C GLY A 644 3.16 -2.04 -6.79
N ASP A 645 2.32 -0.99 -6.88
CA ASP A 645 1.16 -0.79 -6.01
C ASP A 645 -0.10 -1.53 -6.51
N MET A 646 -0.02 -2.22 -7.66
CA MET A 646 -1.17 -2.87 -8.29
C MET A 646 -1.89 -3.87 -7.37
N MET A 647 -1.12 -4.53 -6.49
CA MET A 647 -1.64 -5.54 -5.55
C MET A 647 -2.30 -4.93 -4.31
N THR A 648 -2.21 -3.63 -4.10
CA THR A 648 -2.61 -3.01 -2.83
C THR A 648 -3.68 -1.93 -2.98
N VAL A 649 -3.68 -1.17 -4.08
CA VAL A 649 -4.55 0.01 -4.27
C VAL A 649 -6.05 -0.28 -4.22
N ASN A 650 -6.47 -1.46 -4.70
CA ASN A 650 -7.88 -1.84 -4.75
C ASN A 650 -8.51 -1.88 -3.34
N VAL A 651 -7.72 -2.24 -2.32
CA VAL A 651 -8.15 -2.24 -0.92
C VAL A 651 -8.45 -0.82 -0.42
N ASN A 652 -7.61 0.16 -0.76
CA ASN A 652 -7.81 1.56 -0.34
C ASN A 652 -9.00 2.19 -1.06
N LEU A 653 -9.12 1.95 -2.37
CA LEU A 653 -10.29 2.34 -3.15
C LEU A 653 -11.57 1.79 -2.51
N ALA A 654 -11.52 0.54 -2.04
CA ALA A 654 -12.64 -0.11 -1.39
C ALA A 654 -12.87 0.28 0.08
N GLY A 655 -11.92 0.96 0.73
CA GLY A 655 -11.99 1.28 2.15
C GLY A 655 -11.92 0.05 3.08
N LEU A 656 -11.51 -1.11 2.57
CA LEU A 656 -11.52 -2.40 3.28
C LEU A 656 -10.26 -2.57 4.14
N PRO A 657 -10.29 -3.42 5.18
CA PRO A 657 -9.07 -3.81 5.90
C PRO A 657 -8.27 -4.85 5.12
N ALA A 658 -6.95 -4.84 5.29
CA ALA A 658 -6.07 -5.89 4.77
C ALA A 658 -4.87 -6.13 5.69
N LEU A 659 -4.62 -7.41 5.97
CA LEU A 659 -3.51 -7.91 6.78
C LEU A 659 -2.45 -8.51 5.86
N VAL A 660 -1.19 -8.24 6.14
CA VAL A 660 -0.04 -8.90 5.53
C VAL A 660 0.64 -9.75 6.58
N VAL A 661 0.94 -10.99 6.23
CA VAL A 661 1.78 -11.89 7.02
C VAL A 661 2.90 -12.47 6.14
N PRO A 662 4.13 -12.65 6.65
CA PRO A 662 5.18 -13.29 5.87
C PRO A 662 4.83 -14.74 5.53
N CYS A 663 5.00 -15.15 4.28
CA CYS A 663 4.60 -16.47 3.80
C CYS A 663 5.71 -17.26 3.10
N GLY A 664 6.91 -16.71 3.03
CA GLY A 664 8.06 -17.40 2.45
C GLY A 664 9.18 -16.43 2.07
N THR A 665 10.17 -16.95 1.34
CA THR A 665 11.27 -16.18 0.77
C THR A 665 11.50 -16.55 -0.69
N VAL A 666 12.08 -15.62 -1.45
CA VAL A 666 12.60 -15.88 -2.81
C VAL A 666 14.10 -15.63 -2.87
N PRO A 667 14.83 -16.22 -3.84
CA PRO A 667 16.24 -15.91 -4.06
C PRO A 667 16.45 -14.42 -4.39
N GLY A 668 17.57 -13.85 -3.96
CA GLY A 668 17.92 -12.46 -4.31
C GLY A 668 18.71 -11.68 -3.27
N GLY A 669 18.88 -12.20 -2.05
CA GLY A 669 19.65 -11.57 -0.97
C GLY A 669 20.40 -12.60 -0.11
N PRO A 670 21.17 -12.16 0.91
CA PRO A 670 22.06 -13.02 1.70
C PRO A 670 21.37 -14.21 2.38
N LYS A 671 20.09 -14.05 2.77
CA LYS A 671 19.28 -15.07 3.45
C LYS A 671 17.95 -15.34 2.73
N GLY A 672 17.86 -14.98 1.44
CA GLY A 672 16.59 -14.87 0.72
C GLY A 672 15.84 -13.59 1.07
N LEU A 673 14.90 -13.18 0.21
CA LEU A 673 14.10 -11.98 0.38
C LEU A 673 12.67 -12.35 0.79
N PRO A 674 12.07 -11.68 1.79
CA PRO A 674 10.72 -12.00 2.24
C PRO A 674 9.64 -11.81 1.17
N VAL A 675 8.59 -12.62 1.27
CA VAL A 675 7.33 -12.49 0.53
C VAL A 675 6.16 -12.42 1.52
N GLY A 676 5.26 -11.46 1.30
CA GLY A 676 4.05 -11.29 2.12
C GLY A 676 2.79 -11.83 1.45
N LEU A 677 2.03 -12.65 2.17
CA LEU A 677 0.66 -13.00 1.86
C LEU A 677 -0.27 -11.88 2.36
N GLN A 678 -1.10 -11.35 1.47
CA GLN A 678 -2.12 -10.37 1.83
C GLN A 678 -3.49 -11.06 1.96
N LEU A 679 -4.18 -10.77 3.06
CA LEU A 679 -5.56 -11.16 3.33
C LEU A 679 -6.44 -9.91 3.36
N ILE A 680 -7.41 -9.82 2.45
CA ILE A 680 -8.41 -8.73 2.42
C ILE A 680 -9.66 -9.21 3.13
N GLY A 681 -10.16 -8.42 4.07
CA GLY A 681 -11.35 -8.75 4.87
C GLY A 681 -12.53 -7.84 4.55
N ARG A 682 -13.69 -8.19 5.13
CA ARG A 682 -14.88 -7.34 5.13
C ARG A 682 -14.63 -6.06 5.93
N ALA A 683 -15.35 -5.00 5.61
CA ALA A 683 -15.33 -3.76 6.40
C ALA A 683 -15.61 -4.08 7.88
N PHE A 684 -14.76 -3.54 8.77
CA PHE A 684 -14.75 -3.78 10.21
C PHE A 684 -14.51 -5.25 10.64
N GLY A 685 -14.00 -6.08 9.73
CA GLY A 685 -13.67 -7.49 9.96
C GLY A 685 -12.23 -7.75 10.40
N GLU A 686 -11.53 -6.77 10.98
CA GLU A 686 -10.11 -6.90 11.34
C GLU A 686 -9.85 -8.05 12.32
N GLY A 687 -10.76 -8.32 13.26
CA GLY A 687 -10.63 -9.43 14.21
C GLY A 687 -10.56 -10.80 13.52
N GLN A 688 -11.35 -11.01 12.46
CA GLN A 688 -11.29 -12.25 11.69
C GLN A 688 -9.98 -12.36 10.89
N LEU A 689 -9.54 -11.25 10.29
CA LEU A 689 -8.25 -11.22 9.59
C LEU A 689 -7.08 -11.55 10.53
N LEU A 690 -7.05 -10.94 11.71
CA LEU A 690 -6.04 -11.20 12.73
C LEU A 690 -6.10 -12.65 13.21
N ARG A 691 -7.30 -13.21 13.41
CA ARG A 691 -7.44 -14.65 13.73
C ARG A 691 -6.85 -15.55 12.64
N TYR A 692 -7.19 -15.32 11.37
CA TYR A 692 -6.66 -16.12 10.25
C TYR A 692 -5.14 -15.95 10.10
N GLY A 693 -4.66 -14.71 10.19
CA GLY A 693 -3.24 -14.40 10.14
C GLY A 693 -2.46 -15.04 11.29
N HIS A 694 -3.01 -15.06 12.50
CA HIS A 694 -2.39 -15.69 13.67
C HIS A 694 -2.31 -17.20 13.52
N ILE A 695 -3.40 -17.85 13.10
CA ILE A 695 -3.39 -19.29 12.80
C ILE A 695 -2.32 -19.60 11.75
N PHE A 696 -2.25 -18.82 10.67
CA PHE A 696 -1.22 -18.97 9.64
C PHE A 696 0.19 -18.76 10.23
N GLU A 697 0.44 -17.67 10.95
CA GLU A 697 1.73 -17.34 11.54
C GLU A 697 2.26 -18.46 12.47
N GLN A 698 1.39 -19.01 13.32
CA GLN A 698 1.78 -20.04 14.29
C GLN A 698 2.09 -21.40 13.63
N THR A 699 1.50 -21.65 12.46
CA THR A 699 1.59 -22.94 11.77
C THR A 699 2.43 -22.90 10.49
N ALA A 700 2.89 -21.71 10.07
CA ALA A 700 3.52 -21.50 8.77
C ALA A 700 4.68 -22.49 8.52
N PRO A 701 4.69 -23.16 7.35
CA PRO A 701 5.67 -24.21 7.06
C PRO A 701 7.06 -23.61 6.81
N VAL A 702 7.11 -22.38 6.29
CA VAL A 702 8.34 -21.63 6.06
C VAL A 702 8.41 -20.51 7.07
N ARG A 703 9.46 -20.52 7.89
CA ARG A 703 9.75 -19.43 8.83
C ARG A 703 10.87 -18.58 8.25
N LEU A 704 10.72 -17.27 8.38
CA LEU A 704 11.82 -16.35 8.15
C LEU A 704 12.93 -16.65 9.15
N GLY A 705 14.17 -16.78 8.67
CA GLY A 705 15.34 -16.93 9.52
C GLY A 705 15.63 -15.65 10.31
N PRO A 706 16.67 -15.64 11.17
CA PRO A 706 17.16 -14.39 11.71
C PRO A 706 17.59 -13.46 10.57
N LEU A 707 17.53 -12.15 10.80
CA LEU A 707 18.13 -11.18 9.89
C LEU A 707 19.60 -11.53 9.64
N PRO A 708 20.15 -11.14 8.47
CA PRO A 708 21.60 -11.12 8.29
C PRO A 708 22.29 -10.34 9.43
N GLU A 709 23.57 -10.62 9.67
CA GLU A 709 24.35 -9.79 10.60
C GLU A 709 24.43 -8.36 10.06
N LEU A 710 23.67 -7.45 10.69
CA LEU A 710 23.60 -6.04 10.33
C LEU A 710 24.61 -5.18 11.09
N ILE A 711 25.13 -5.70 12.20
CA ILE A 711 26.21 -5.11 12.97
C ILE A 711 27.48 -5.88 12.56
N PRO A 712 28.46 -5.23 11.91
CA PRO A 712 29.75 -5.87 11.66
C PRO A 712 30.37 -6.34 12.98
N ALA A 713 30.95 -7.54 12.98
CA ALA A 713 31.61 -8.14 14.14
C ALA A 713 32.78 -7.28 14.69
#